data_AF-A0A377Q965-F1
#
_entry.id   AF-A0A377Q965-F1
#
_cell.length_a   1.000
_cell.length_b   1.000
_cell.length_c   1.000
_cell.angle_alpha   90.00
_cell.angle_beta   90.00
_cell.angle_gamma   90.00
#
_symmetry.space_group_name_H-M   'P 1'
#
loop_
_entity.id
_entity.type
_entity.pdbx_description
1 polymer ?
#
loop_
_entity_poly.entity_id
_entity_poly.type
_entity_poly.pdbx_seq_one_letter_code
_entity_poly.pdbx_strand_id
1 'polypeptide(L)'
;MNNDRFQQYGVRLAGLSLSVILAACGGGGGDSGSASPATTSVPTQLPTLVPTTVPTPVPTAIPTLPPVSLLPTPTPAPGPTLSSTLLISEVSSNYDSGKGAWLEIYNSGVQDVSLNGVSLRTSSWSDWTSFDLPKTVVIKPGAYFIVAGKSDDAMQSTDQIAYVSNQSKVPNWTGSSGAIELVKGGVTLDFVRFGSSQAQPLSAGAWTGGSAVSMPVWDYGHSLARTGPVKGNTRSAQDWIVVPFSTPGGPNDVPAYATDNDHDGIPDSAEVAGGTFGGIDYFAMGARANQPDIFIQIDHMKSMDLGITPTKEALQKVVDAFKLQNIAVHFDVGNLYNAKFNPVDFNLGGSRLNSRNEVAYKTCLGIDSSEGCASIYDYKNLSMDIRRKQAFHYLLMGNSQELDGRSGSSGRAEVVGNDIIVTLGSWGLNADSAGEINELINFQAGTIMHELGHNLGLKHGGNEDVNNKPNYYSVMNYLYQMKGLGSSPKSISAVERYFSNKEANGFTWDSRCKLEGGPCSSSFRIDYSDGTGRTLNENSLNEADLIGRGVFTGVYADWDLDNKQSAVNYALDLNDDGTKGLLRDYNDWANLNLAFARVESGNSGVSMQRSSKVAVNPILNDKQRWAVEAKPSAAFFAAMRRRAR
;
A
#
# COMPACT_ATOMS: atom_id res chain seq x y z
N MET A 1 34.34 -36.91 -19.82
CA MET A 1 35.67 -36.97 -19.19
C MET A 1 35.93 -35.64 -18.50
N ASN A 2 36.58 -35.73 -17.34
CA ASN A 2 36.62 -34.80 -16.22
C ASN A 2 37.19 -33.38 -16.47
N ASN A 3 36.74 -32.49 -15.56
CA ASN A 3 37.45 -31.40 -14.88
C ASN A 3 37.74 -30.10 -15.64
N ASP A 4 37.09 -29.00 -15.23
CA ASP A 4 37.63 -28.11 -14.17
C ASP A 4 36.73 -26.88 -13.94
N ARG A 5 36.15 -26.76 -12.74
CA ARG A 5 35.76 -25.47 -12.14
C ARG A 5 35.90 -25.54 -10.62
N PHE A 6 36.79 -24.71 -10.08
CA PHE A 6 36.90 -24.39 -8.66
C PHE A 6 37.01 -22.87 -8.49
N GLN A 7 36.56 -22.43 -7.31
CA GLN A 7 36.56 -21.09 -6.69
C GLN A 7 35.24 -20.32 -6.81
N GLN A 8 34.63 -19.79 -5.74
CA GLN A 8 34.92 -19.78 -4.30
C GLN A 8 33.65 -19.25 -3.59
N TYR A 9 33.15 -19.93 -2.54
CA TYR A 9 32.22 -19.35 -1.56
C TYR A 9 32.83 -19.49 -0.16
N GLY A 10 32.97 -18.36 0.53
CA GLY A 10 33.54 -18.27 1.86
C GLY A 10 32.56 -18.70 2.96
N VAL A 11 32.99 -19.64 3.78
CA VAL A 11 32.32 -20.14 4.99
C VAL A 11 32.61 -19.19 6.15
N ARG A 12 31.59 -18.78 6.92
CA ARG A 12 31.77 -18.25 8.28
C ARG A 12 31.23 -19.25 9.30
N LEU A 13 32.13 -19.66 10.20
CA LEU A 13 31.89 -20.49 11.37
C LEU A 13 30.90 -19.82 12.35
N ALA A 14 29.93 -20.58 12.84
CA ALA A 14 29.19 -20.27 14.06
C ALA A 14 29.59 -21.30 15.14
N GLY A 15 30.21 -20.84 16.22
CA GLY A 15 30.50 -21.63 17.41
C GLY A 15 29.27 -21.73 18.29
N LEU A 16 28.86 -22.97 18.62
CA LEU A 16 27.85 -23.27 19.62
C LEU A 16 28.41 -23.04 21.03
N SER A 17 27.77 -22.16 21.80
CA SER A 17 27.87 -22.14 23.27
C SER A 17 26.60 -22.74 23.86
N LEU A 18 26.80 -23.87 24.53
CA LEU A 18 25.82 -24.61 25.32
C LEU A 18 25.57 -23.85 26.64
N SER A 19 24.32 -23.60 27.02
CA SER A 19 23.98 -23.13 28.36
C SER A 19 22.74 -23.85 28.88
N VAL A 20 23.01 -24.67 29.88
CA VAL A 20 22.07 -25.44 30.71
C VAL A 20 21.48 -24.50 31.75
N ILE A 21 20.15 -24.44 31.87
CA ILE A 21 19.48 -23.92 33.07
C ILE A 21 18.42 -24.94 33.50
N LEU A 22 18.67 -25.54 34.66
CA LEU A 22 17.73 -26.28 35.48
C LEU A 22 16.67 -25.32 36.04
N ALA A 23 15.39 -25.70 35.97
CA ALA A 23 14.35 -25.17 36.86
C ALA A 23 13.72 -26.36 37.60
N ALA A 24 13.95 -26.39 38.91
CA ALA A 24 13.40 -27.36 39.85
C ALA A 24 12.17 -26.79 40.58
N CYS A 25 11.39 -27.72 41.11
CA CYS A 25 10.06 -27.62 41.69
C CYS A 25 9.86 -26.67 42.87
N GLY A 26 8.61 -26.18 42.97
CA GLY A 26 7.87 -25.80 44.18
C GLY A 26 6.49 -25.26 43.73
N GLY A 27 5.32 -25.68 44.20
CA GLY A 27 4.92 -26.45 45.37
C GLY A 27 3.83 -25.67 46.14
N GLY A 28 2.56 -26.09 46.04
CA GLY A 28 1.37 -25.57 46.76
C GLY A 28 0.27 -25.11 45.78
N GLY A 29 -0.91 -25.74 45.65
CA GLY A 29 -1.94 -26.03 46.68
C GLY A 29 -2.77 -24.75 46.90
N GLY A 30 -4.08 -24.63 46.69
CA GLY A 30 -5.17 -25.54 46.36
C GLY A 30 -6.46 -24.72 46.12
N ASP A 31 -7.56 -25.46 45.96
CA ASP A 31 -8.97 -25.06 46.05
C ASP A 31 -9.74 -24.57 44.81
N SER A 32 -10.82 -25.34 44.66
CA SER A 32 -11.92 -25.49 43.73
C SER A 32 -12.84 -24.29 43.52
N GLY A 33 -13.39 -24.21 42.31
CA GLY A 33 -14.83 -24.01 42.12
C GLY A 33 -15.23 -22.75 41.37
N SER A 34 -15.47 -22.85 40.06
CA SER A 34 -16.31 -21.89 39.35
C SER A 34 -17.43 -22.61 38.60
N ALA A 35 -18.65 -22.37 39.08
CA ALA A 35 -19.90 -22.67 38.38
C ALA A 35 -20.41 -21.37 37.73
N SER A 36 -21.02 -21.52 36.56
CA SER A 36 -21.60 -20.46 35.73
C SER A 36 -22.88 -19.83 36.34
N PRO A 37 -23.39 -18.72 35.76
CA PRO A 37 -24.09 -17.65 36.47
C PRO A 37 -25.63 -17.69 36.39
N ALA A 38 -26.31 -16.96 37.28
CA ALA A 38 -27.62 -16.39 37.02
C ALA A 38 -27.98 -15.20 37.94
N THR A 39 -28.26 -14.06 37.29
CA THR A 39 -29.32 -13.04 37.56
C THR A 39 -29.53 -12.45 38.95
N THR A 40 -29.48 -11.12 39.08
CA THR A 40 -30.68 -10.26 39.29
C THR A 40 -30.35 -8.76 39.32
N SER A 41 -31.25 -7.98 38.74
CA SER A 41 -31.26 -6.53 38.56
C SER A 41 -31.89 -5.79 39.75
N VAL A 42 -31.32 -4.64 40.15
CA VAL A 42 -31.98 -3.64 41.00
C VAL A 42 -31.68 -2.23 40.46
N PRO A 43 -32.69 -1.35 40.25
CA PRO A 43 -32.50 0.02 39.79
C PRO A 43 -32.46 1.02 40.96
N THR A 44 -31.55 2.00 40.91
CA THR A 44 -31.49 3.11 41.88
C THR A 44 -31.82 4.43 41.19
N GLN A 45 -32.84 5.13 41.70
CA GLN A 45 -33.38 6.39 41.18
C GLN A 45 -32.51 7.62 41.50
N LEU A 46 -32.65 8.62 40.62
CA LEU A 46 -32.12 9.99 40.67
C LEU A 46 -32.79 10.84 41.77
N PRO A 47 -32.10 11.80 42.42
CA PRO A 47 -32.72 12.77 43.32
C PRO A 47 -33.29 13.99 42.58
N THR A 48 -34.51 14.37 42.94
CA THR A 48 -35.26 15.55 42.48
C THR A 48 -34.84 16.82 43.25
N LEU A 49 -34.67 17.94 42.54
CA LEU A 49 -34.45 19.28 43.10
C LEU A 49 -35.78 19.94 43.47
N VAL A 50 -35.87 20.53 44.67
CA VAL A 50 -36.98 21.39 45.12
C VAL A 50 -36.44 22.80 45.36
N PRO A 51 -37.11 23.87 44.89
CA PRO A 51 -36.66 25.25 45.05
C PRO A 51 -37.14 25.88 46.38
N THR A 52 -36.25 26.61 47.06
CA THR A 52 -36.58 27.38 48.27
C THR A 52 -36.27 28.85 48.05
N THR A 53 -37.30 29.69 48.12
CA THR A 53 -37.26 31.16 48.05
C THR A 53 -37.15 31.76 49.45
N VAL A 54 -36.09 32.52 49.75
CA VAL A 54 -36.00 33.37 50.97
C VAL A 54 -35.30 34.70 50.61
N PRO A 55 -35.76 35.85 51.13
CA PRO A 55 -35.59 37.16 50.49
C PRO A 55 -34.34 37.95 50.89
N THR A 56 -33.99 38.88 50.01
CA THR A 56 -32.88 39.86 50.05
C THR A 56 -33.12 40.97 51.09
N PRO A 57 -32.14 41.33 51.94
CA PRO A 57 -32.13 42.61 52.65
C PRO A 57 -31.31 43.69 51.91
N VAL A 58 -31.90 44.88 51.80
CA VAL A 58 -31.34 46.12 51.24
C VAL A 58 -30.43 46.82 52.28
N PRO A 59 -29.36 47.53 51.89
CA PRO A 59 -28.20 47.79 52.76
C PRO A 59 -28.25 49.13 53.53
N THR A 60 -27.62 49.13 54.71
CA THR A 60 -27.36 50.33 55.53
C THR A 60 -25.93 50.82 55.31
N ALA A 61 -25.77 52.13 55.07
CA ALA A 61 -24.51 52.79 54.74
C ALA A 61 -23.50 52.85 55.91
N ILE A 62 -22.22 52.61 55.61
CA ILE A 62 -21.05 52.91 56.46
C ILE A 62 -20.25 54.01 55.75
N PRO A 63 -19.79 55.07 56.44
CA PRO A 63 -19.07 56.16 55.79
C PRO A 63 -17.54 55.95 55.72
N THR A 64 -16.95 56.62 54.73
CA THR A 64 -15.56 57.11 54.56
C THR A 64 -14.43 56.19 54.07
N LEU A 65 -13.79 56.55 52.95
CA LEU A 65 -12.54 57.35 52.84
C LEU A 65 -12.36 57.86 51.39
N PRO A 66 -11.62 58.97 51.13
CA PRO A 66 -11.45 59.53 49.79
C PRO A 66 -10.53 58.65 48.91
N PRO A 67 -10.75 58.60 47.57
CA PRO A 67 -10.01 57.72 46.69
C PRO A 67 -8.58 58.20 46.47
N VAL A 68 -7.63 57.30 46.69
CA VAL A 68 -6.26 57.42 46.18
C VAL A 68 -6.30 57.17 44.68
N SER A 69 -5.82 58.13 43.90
CA SER A 69 -5.65 58.02 42.44
C SER A 69 -4.69 56.87 42.10
N LEU A 70 -5.24 55.73 41.68
CA LEU A 70 -4.45 54.67 41.05
C LEU A 70 -4.08 55.10 39.63
N LEU A 71 -2.78 55.14 39.35
CA LEU A 71 -2.25 55.20 37.98
C LEU A 71 -2.98 54.16 37.12
N PRO A 72 -3.36 54.47 35.86
CA PRO A 72 -3.89 53.46 34.96
C PRO A 72 -2.85 52.36 34.82
N THR A 73 -3.24 51.13 35.14
CA THR A 73 -2.50 49.93 34.74
C THR A 73 -2.31 50.03 33.22
N PRO A 74 -1.08 49.95 32.69
CA PRO A 74 -0.89 50.02 31.25
C PRO A 74 -1.73 48.93 30.62
N THR A 75 -2.70 49.34 29.80
CA THR A 75 -3.40 48.43 28.89
C THR A 75 -2.32 47.69 28.11
N PRO A 76 -2.27 46.35 28.15
CA PRO A 76 -1.34 45.60 27.32
C PRO A 76 -1.49 46.11 25.89
N ALA A 77 -0.37 46.52 25.27
CA ALA A 77 -0.35 46.82 23.86
C ALA A 77 -1.02 45.65 23.11
N PRO A 78 -1.90 45.88 22.12
CA PRO A 78 -2.47 44.81 21.34
C PRO A 78 -1.33 43.92 20.86
N GLY A 79 -1.33 42.65 21.27
CA GLY A 79 -0.40 41.67 20.71
C GLY A 79 -0.51 41.70 19.18
N PRO A 80 0.54 41.28 18.46
CA PRO A 80 0.52 41.28 17.00
C PRO A 80 -0.77 40.61 16.50
N THR A 81 -1.47 41.30 15.60
CA THR A 81 -2.74 40.83 15.05
C THR A 81 -2.53 39.48 14.35
N LEU A 82 -3.11 38.43 14.91
CA LEU A 82 -3.11 37.06 14.41
C LEU A 82 -4.02 36.91 13.18
N SER A 83 -3.69 37.62 12.10
CA SER A 83 -4.43 37.61 10.83
C SER A 83 -3.66 36.78 9.80
N SER A 84 -3.69 35.46 9.96
CA SER A 84 -3.18 34.50 8.96
C SER A 84 -4.34 33.73 8.34
N THR A 85 -4.26 33.48 7.04
CA THR A 85 -5.16 32.56 6.34
C THR A 85 -4.56 31.15 6.22
N LEU A 86 -3.27 30.97 6.52
CA LEU A 86 -2.65 29.66 6.64
C LEU A 86 -3.08 29.01 7.94
N LEU A 87 -3.66 27.82 7.82
CA LEU A 87 -4.09 26.98 8.92
C LEU A 87 -3.38 25.63 8.81
N ILE A 88 -3.11 25.02 9.95
CA ILE A 88 -2.82 23.59 10.02
C ILE A 88 -4.19 22.91 9.91
N SER A 89 -4.42 22.13 8.85
CA SER A 89 -5.70 21.46 8.59
C SER A 89 -5.72 20.03 9.11
N GLU A 90 -4.60 19.32 9.03
CA GLU A 90 -4.53 17.90 9.37
C GLU A 90 -3.16 17.54 9.95
N VAL A 91 -3.16 16.62 10.92
CA VAL A 91 -1.98 16.13 11.62
C VAL A 91 -2.03 14.61 11.68
N SER A 92 -1.03 13.93 11.13
CA SER A 92 -0.98 12.47 11.11
C SER A 92 -0.89 11.84 12.50
N SER A 93 -1.50 10.66 12.66
CA SER A 93 -1.10 9.76 13.73
C SER A 93 0.36 9.34 13.53
N ASN A 94 1.11 9.21 14.63
CA ASN A 94 2.50 8.81 14.57
C ASN A 94 2.90 7.97 15.78
N TYR A 95 3.74 6.98 15.51
CA TYR A 95 4.18 5.97 16.46
C TYR A 95 5.60 6.23 17.02
N ASP A 96 6.20 7.40 16.73
CA ASP A 96 7.58 7.74 17.15
C ASP A 96 8.62 6.69 16.70
N SER A 97 8.54 6.30 15.43
CA SER A 97 9.41 5.30 14.80
C SER A 97 10.78 5.85 14.37
N GLY A 98 11.09 7.11 14.68
CA GLY A 98 12.25 7.84 14.15
C GLY A 98 12.14 8.22 12.66
N LYS A 99 11.05 7.85 11.97
CA LYS A 99 10.79 8.24 10.56
C LYS A 99 10.10 9.61 10.42
N GLY A 100 9.74 10.23 11.54
CA GLY A 100 9.02 11.50 11.57
C GLY A 100 7.53 11.35 11.32
N ALA A 101 6.85 12.49 11.18
CA ALA A 101 5.42 12.59 10.96
C ALA A 101 5.14 13.62 9.85
N TRP A 102 3.88 13.69 9.40
CA TRP A 102 3.44 14.70 8.44
C TRP A 102 2.26 15.53 8.97
N LEU A 103 2.16 16.76 8.50
CA LEU A 103 1.01 17.65 8.70
C LEU A 103 0.64 18.34 7.39
N GLU A 104 -0.55 18.90 7.36
CA GLU A 104 -1.08 19.64 6.22
C GLU A 104 -1.31 21.11 6.56
N ILE A 105 -0.94 21.96 5.61
CA ILE A 105 -1.19 23.41 5.63
C ILE A 105 -2.27 23.72 4.59
N TYR A 106 -3.30 24.45 4.99
CA TYR A 106 -4.40 24.90 4.16
C TYR A 106 -4.44 26.42 4.08
N ASN A 107 -4.64 26.97 2.87
CA ASN A 107 -4.90 28.40 2.70
C ASN A 107 -6.40 28.68 2.65
N SER A 108 -6.96 29.13 3.78
CA SER A 108 -8.37 29.52 3.93
C SER A 108 -8.73 30.88 3.32
N GLY A 109 -7.75 31.59 2.76
CA GLY A 109 -7.90 32.93 2.22
C GLY A 109 -8.36 32.95 0.76
N VAL A 110 -8.52 34.17 0.25
CA VAL A 110 -8.87 34.45 -1.16
C VAL A 110 -7.67 34.89 -2.00
N GLN A 111 -6.48 34.94 -1.40
CA GLN A 111 -5.23 35.34 -2.07
C GLN A 111 -4.18 34.24 -1.94
N ASP A 112 -3.25 34.21 -2.88
CA ASP A 112 -2.04 33.37 -2.82
C ASP A 112 -1.22 33.70 -1.57
N VAL A 113 -0.71 32.68 -0.87
CA VAL A 113 0.16 32.86 0.29
C VAL A 113 1.50 32.16 0.08
N SER A 114 2.59 32.93 0.12
CA SER A 114 3.95 32.40 0.06
C SER A 114 4.43 31.87 1.41
N LEU A 115 5.08 30.71 1.41
CA LEU A 115 5.77 30.14 2.57
C LEU A 115 7.13 30.80 2.85
N ASN A 116 7.54 31.81 2.08
CA ASN A 116 8.78 32.54 2.35
C ASN A 116 8.76 33.19 3.74
N GLY A 117 9.75 32.83 4.55
CA GLY A 117 9.90 33.29 5.94
C GLY A 117 8.92 32.63 6.93
N VAL A 118 8.14 31.64 6.49
CA VAL A 118 7.36 30.77 7.37
C VAL A 118 8.25 29.63 7.85
N SER A 119 8.21 29.36 9.15
CA SER A 119 8.83 28.17 9.74
C SER A 119 7.78 27.33 10.45
N LEU A 120 8.05 26.03 10.51
CA LEU A 120 7.31 25.06 11.28
C LEU A 120 8.06 24.84 12.59
N ARG A 121 7.35 24.75 13.71
CA ARG A 121 7.91 24.25 14.96
C ARG A 121 7.07 23.07 15.44
N THR A 122 7.72 22.02 15.90
CA THR A 122 7.04 20.88 16.52
C THR A 122 7.60 20.61 17.90
N SER A 123 6.76 20.10 18.80
CA SER A 123 7.16 19.67 20.12
C SER A 123 6.69 18.27 20.45
N SER A 124 7.64 17.47 20.96
CA SER A 124 7.41 16.20 21.62
C SER A 124 7.83 16.37 23.08
N TRP A 125 6.90 16.16 24.02
CA TRP A 125 7.16 16.20 25.47
C TRP A 125 7.90 17.45 26.00
N SER A 126 7.68 18.63 25.40
CA SER A 126 8.14 19.99 25.77
C SER A 126 9.34 20.59 25.02
N ASP A 127 10.15 19.79 24.33
CA ASP A 127 11.24 20.33 23.50
C ASP A 127 10.69 20.81 22.16
N TRP A 128 11.03 22.04 21.75
CA TRP A 128 10.68 22.57 20.43
C TRP A 128 11.81 22.38 19.44
N THR A 129 11.48 21.93 18.24
CA THR A 129 12.39 21.93 17.09
C THR A 129 11.76 22.76 15.98
N SER A 130 12.56 23.63 15.37
CA SER A 130 12.14 24.49 14.25
C SER A 130 12.64 23.93 12.92
N PHE A 131 11.84 24.04 11.88
CA PHE A 131 12.12 23.60 10.52
C PHE A 131 11.79 24.74 9.56
N ASP A 132 12.72 25.04 8.65
CA ASP A 132 12.48 26.02 7.60
C ASP A 132 11.56 25.41 6.53
N LEU A 133 10.52 26.14 6.13
CA LEU A 133 9.68 25.74 5.01
C LEU A 133 10.25 26.26 3.68
N PRO A 134 9.93 25.60 2.54
CA PRO A 134 10.45 26.03 1.25
C PRO A 134 10.02 27.45 0.87
N LYS A 135 11.01 28.31 0.62
CA LYS A 135 10.77 29.75 0.34
C LYS A 135 10.07 29.99 -1.00
N THR A 136 10.12 29.03 -1.92
CA THR A 136 9.57 29.12 -3.27
C THR A 136 8.13 28.65 -3.37
N VAL A 137 7.59 27.99 -2.33
CA VAL A 137 6.22 27.46 -2.36
C VAL A 137 5.22 28.59 -2.13
N VAL A 138 4.16 28.57 -2.95
CA VAL A 138 3.01 29.47 -2.87
C VAL A 138 1.76 28.60 -2.84
N ILE A 139 0.98 28.73 -1.76
CA ILE A 139 -0.27 28.00 -1.58
C ILE A 139 -1.42 28.87 -2.09
N LYS A 140 -2.09 28.40 -3.14
CA LYS A 140 -3.24 29.08 -3.75
C LYS A 140 -4.45 29.11 -2.81
N PRO A 141 -5.42 30.02 -3.00
CA PRO A 141 -6.70 30.00 -2.29
C PRO A 141 -7.35 28.62 -2.33
N GLY A 142 -7.74 28.08 -1.17
CA GLY A 142 -8.40 26.78 -1.07
C GLY A 142 -7.48 25.57 -1.31
N ALA A 143 -6.17 25.77 -1.48
CA ALA A 143 -5.22 24.69 -1.72
C ALA A 143 -4.57 24.19 -0.42
N TYR A 144 -4.07 22.96 -0.50
CA TYR A 144 -3.44 22.20 0.56
C TYR A 144 -1.96 21.95 0.23
N PHE A 145 -1.13 21.84 1.26
CA PHE A 145 0.30 21.55 1.11
C PHE A 145 0.81 20.71 2.27
N ILE A 146 1.49 19.61 1.98
CA ILE A 146 1.98 18.68 3.00
C ILE A 146 3.39 19.08 3.44
N VAL A 147 3.65 19.01 4.74
CA VAL A 147 4.99 19.09 5.33
C VAL A 147 5.26 17.79 6.08
N ALA A 148 6.34 17.12 5.73
CA ALA A 148 6.68 15.78 6.20
C ALA A 148 8.12 15.69 6.69
N GLY A 149 8.40 14.72 7.55
CA GLY A 149 9.76 14.42 7.99
C GLY A 149 10.64 13.89 6.87
N LYS A 150 11.81 14.52 6.68
CA LYS A 150 12.85 14.01 5.78
C LYS A 150 13.67 12.91 6.48
N SER A 151 13.22 11.67 6.38
CA SER A 151 13.86 10.51 7.03
C SER A 151 14.93 9.81 6.17
N ASP A 152 14.99 10.14 4.87
CA ASP A 152 15.94 9.61 3.90
C ASP A 152 16.35 10.75 2.93
N ASP A 153 17.61 10.77 2.52
CA ASP A 153 18.14 11.77 1.59
C ASP A 153 17.59 11.60 0.16
N ALA A 154 17.15 10.41 -0.20
CA ALA A 154 16.51 10.13 -1.47
C ALA A 154 15.13 10.80 -1.62
N MET A 155 14.47 11.18 -0.51
CA MET A 155 13.16 11.81 -0.53
C MET A 155 13.23 13.22 -1.13
N GLN A 156 12.51 13.43 -2.23
CA GLN A 156 12.47 14.68 -2.97
C GLN A 156 11.15 15.41 -2.74
N SER A 157 11.25 16.69 -2.36
CA SER A 157 10.08 17.57 -2.25
C SER A 157 9.49 17.86 -3.63
N THR A 158 8.18 18.07 -3.67
CA THR A 158 7.43 18.48 -4.86
C THR A 158 6.65 19.76 -4.58
N ASP A 159 5.78 20.16 -5.50
CA ASP A 159 4.79 21.22 -5.31
C ASP A 159 3.59 20.80 -4.43
N GLN A 160 3.44 19.51 -4.09
CA GLN A 160 2.40 19.01 -3.16
C GLN A 160 2.95 18.74 -1.75
N ILE A 161 4.26 18.46 -1.61
CA ILE A 161 4.87 18.04 -0.35
C ILE A 161 6.28 18.58 -0.16
N ALA A 162 6.60 19.05 1.04
CA ALA A 162 7.96 19.36 1.48
C ALA A 162 8.46 18.36 2.52
N TYR A 163 9.62 17.75 2.25
CA TYR A 163 10.34 16.97 3.25
C TYR A 163 11.34 17.86 3.97
N VAL A 164 11.16 18.03 5.28
CA VAL A 164 11.96 18.94 6.12
C VAL A 164 12.70 18.19 7.24
N SER A 165 13.89 18.68 7.55
CA SER A 165 14.70 18.26 8.69
C SER A 165 15.49 19.45 9.24
N ASN A 166 15.93 19.35 10.48
CA ASN A 166 16.88 20.27 11.10
C ASN A 166 17.96 19.43 11.78
N GLN A 167 19.15 19.41 11.18
CA GLN A 167 20.21 18.48 11.54
C GLN A 167 19.67 17.03 11.46
N SER A 168 19.72 16.28 12.56
CA SER A 168 19.18 14.92 12.65
C SER A 168 17.70 14.85 13.07
N LYS A 169 17.06 16.00 13.35
CA LYS A 169 15.67 16.03 13.78
C LYS A 169 14.73 16.19 12.60
N VAL A 170 13.56 15.58 12.70
CA VAL A 170 12.43 15.71 11.78
C VAL A 170 11.17 16.07 12.57
N PRO A 171 10.13 16.66 11.94
CA PRO A 171 8.80 16.80 12.56
C PRO A 171 8.38 15.48 13.20
N ASN A 172 8.09 15.51 14.50
CA ASN A 172 7.83 14.31 15.28
C ASN A 172 6.95 14.61 16.51
N TRP A 173 6.06 13.68 16.82
CA TRP A 173 5.15 13.65 17.97
C TRP A 173 4.65 12.21 18.20
N THR A 174 4.03 11.92 19.33
CA THR A 174 3.32 10.65 19.54
C THR A 174 1.82 10.88 19.36
N GLY A 175 1.06 9.85 19.00
CA GLY A 175 -0.42 9.94 19.00
C GLY A 175 -1.00 10.46 20.33
N SER A 176 -0.31 10.16 21.45
CA SER A 176 -0.71 10.56 22.80
C SER A 176 -0.34 11.99 23.21
N SER A 177 0.59 12.66 22.52
CA SER A 177 1.06 13.99 22.90
C SER A 177 1.86 14.69 21.79
N GLY A 178 1.53 15.95 21.52
CA GLY A 178 2.32 16.78 20.62
C GLY A 178 1.83 18.21 20.52
N ALA A 179 2.65 19.08 19.94
CA ALA A 179 2.26 20.42 19.52
C ALA A 179 2.95 20.83 18.22
N ILE A 180 2.24 21.63 17.42
CA ILE A 180 2.66 22.07 16.09
C ILE A 180 2.31 23.55 15.97
N GLU A 181 3.25 24.34 15.47
CA GLU A 181 3.14 25.78 15.33
C GLU A 181 3.69 26.25 13.98
N LEU A 182 2.90 27.02 13.24
CA LEU A 182 3.39 27.79 12.09
C LEU A 182 3.78 29.19 12.56
N VAL A 183 4.95 29.68 12.17
CA VAL A 183 5.50 30.95 12.65
C VAL A 183 6.02 31.77 11.48
N LYS A 184 5.81 33.10 11.51
CA LYS A 184 6.46 34.05 10.60
C LYS A 184 6.88 35.30 11.35
N GLY A 185 8.16 35.66 11.27
CA GLY A 185 8.71 36.84 11.96
C GLY A 185 8.52 36.81 13.48
N GLY A 186 8.51 35.63 14.11
CA GLY A 186 8.28 35.45 15.55
C GLY A 186 6.80 35.49 15.99
N VAL A 187 5.86 35.65 15.04
CA VAL A 187 4.42 35.64 15.29
C VAL A 187 3.84 34.29 14.90
N THR A 188 2.99 33.73 15.77
CA THR A 188 2.25 32.49 15.49
C THR A 188 1.22 32.75 14.40
N LEU A 189 1.25 31.97 13.32
CA LEU A 189 0.25 32.00 12.27
C LEU A 189 -0.92 31.08 12.60
N ASP A 190 -0.61 29.86 13.02
CA ASP A 190 -1.56 28.89 13.54
C ASP A 190 -0.87 27.92 14.51
N PHE A 191 -1.64 27.31 15.40
CA PHE A 191 -1.12 26.43 16.45
C PHE A 191 -2.14 25.34 16.78
N VAL A 192 -1.62 24.15 17.05
CA VAL A 192 -2.38 23.06 17.67
C VAL A 192 -1.52 22.34 18.69
N ARG A 193 -2.15 21.96 19.80
CA ARG A 193 -1.60 20.99 20.76
C ARG A 193 -2.66 19.94 21.05
N PHE A 194 -2.22 18.71 21.31
CA PHE A 194 -3.11 17.57 21.50
C PHE A 194 -2.59 16.61 22.57
N GLY A 195 -3.51 15.80 23.07
CA GLY A 195 -3.25 14.82 24.11
C GLY A 195 -2.76 15.47 25.41
N SER A 196 -1.69 14.94 25.99
CA SER A 196 -1.16 15.43 27.27
C SER A 196 -0.32 16.71 27.17
N SER A 197 -0.03 17.20 25.95
CA SER A 197 0.88 18.32 25.71
C SER A 197 0.41 19.59 26.41
N GLN A 198 1.33 20.25 27.12
CA GLN A 198 1.11 21.56 27.75
C GLN A 198 1.83 22.70 27.03
N ALA A 199 2.36 22.43 25.83
CA ALA A 199 3.11 23.41 25.05
C ALA A 199 2.26 24.68 24.79
N GLN A 200 2.94 25.82 24.69
CA GLN A 200 2.32 27.12 24.47
C GLN A 200 2.85 27.73 23.16
N PRO A 201 2.00 28.45 22.40
CA PRO A 201 2.43 29.19 21.23
C PRO A 201 3.30 30.40 21.61
N LEU A 202 4.09 30.90 20.65
CA LEU A 202 4.87 32.13 20.80
C LEU A 202 3.99 33.36 21.04
N SER A 203 2.86 33.44 20.34
CA SER A 203 1.95 34.57 20.43
C SER A 203 0.82 34.29 21.43
N ALA A 204 0.66 35.18 22.41
CA ALA A 204 -0.45 35.13 23.34
C ALA A 204 -1.79 35.18 22.59
N GLY A 205 -2.75 34.33 22.97
CA GLY A 205 -4.06 34.24 22.32
C GLY A 205 -4.07 33.46 21.00
N ALA A 206 -2.96 32.83 20.60
CA ALA A 206 -2.93 31.89 19.48
C ALA A 206 -3.51 30.50 19.83
N TRP A 207 -3.74 30.23 21.12
CA TRP A 207 -4.48 29.06 21.60
C TRP A 207 -5.25 29.40 22.88
N THR A 208 -6.41 28.79 23.07
CA THR A 208 -7.26 28.92 24.25
C THR A 208 -7.77 27.57 24.73
N GLY A 209 -7.89 27.40 26.05
CA GLY A 209 -8.42 26.18 26.65
C GLY A 209 -7.45 24.99 26.65
N GLY A 210 -8.03 23.78 26.80
CA GLY A 210 -7.30 22.52 26.86
C GLY A 210 -6.68 22.11 25.52
N SER A 211 -5.95 21.00 25.54
CA SER A 211 -5.42 20.37 24.32
C SER A 211 -6.53 19.65 23.56
N ALA A 212 -6.37 19.56 22.24
CA ALA A 212 -7.22 18.69 21.43
C ALA A 212 -7.07 17.22 21.85
N VAL A 213 -8.04 16.40 21.45
CA VAL A 213 -8.06 14.96 21.73
C VAL A 213 -6.79 14.28 21.19
N SER A 214 -6.31 13.24 21.89
CA SER A 214 -5.19 12.41 21.43
C SER A 214 -5.59 11.50 20.28
N MET A 215 -4.66 11.21 19.38
CA MET A 215 -4.83 10.22 18.32
C MET A 215 -4.49 8.81 18.83
N PRO A 216 -5.01 7.75 18.18
CA PRO A 216 -4.55 6.38 18.42
C PRO A 216 -3.04 6.25 18.22
N VAL A 217 -2.41 5.44 19.07
CA VAL A 217 -0.96 5.21 19.02
C VAL A 217 -0.61 3.99 18.16
N TRP A 218 -1.55 3.06 17.97
CA TRP A 218 -1.33 1.76 17.32
C TRP A 218 -2.27 1.51 16.13
N ASP A 219 -2.86 2.58 15.60
CA ASP A 219 -3.81 2.50 14.50
C ASP A 219 -3.36 3.41 13.35
N TYR A 220 -3.23 2.82 12.17
CA TYR A 220 -2.66 3.48 10.99
C TYR A 220 -3.74 4.18 10.18
N GLY A 221 -3.33 5.21 9.44
CA GLY A 221 -4.25 5.98 8.61
C GLY A 221 -5.11 6.99 9.36
N HIS A 222 -5.08 7.04 10.69
CA HIS A 222 -5.77 8.07 11.49
C HIS A 222 -5.07 9.44 11.42
N SER A 223 -5.85 10.50 11.68
CA SER A 223 -5.33 11.85 11.86
C SER A 223 -6.18 12.68 12.83
N LEU A 224 -5.59 13.76 13.31
CA LEU A 224 -6.30 14.86 13.96
C LEU A 224 -6.56 15.94 12.90
N ALA A 225 -7.82 16.24 12.64
CA ALA A 225 -8.24 17.05 11.50
C ALA A 225 -9.22 18.16 11.89
N ARG A 226 -9.14 19.28 11.16
CA ARG A 226 -10.22 20.26 11.06
C ARG A 226 -11.14 19.83 9.92
N THR A 227 -12.35 19.37 10.20
CA THR A 227 -13.26 18.87 9.15
C THR A 227 -13.55 19.89 8.08
N GLY A 228 -13.59 19.43 6.83
CA GLY A 228 -13.87 20.23 5.64
C GLY A 228 -15.35 20.63 5.48
N PRO A 229 -15.62 21.79 4.86
CA PRO A 229 -14.68 22.90 4.70
C PRO A 229 -14.36 23.50 6.08
N VAL A 230 -13.12 23.92 6.32
CA VAL A 230 -12.69 24.49 7.60
C VAL A 230 -13.50 25.77 7.88
N LYS A 231 -14.48 25.68 8.79
CA LYS A 231 -15.51 26.73 9.00
C LYS A 231 -15.01 27.96 9.77
N GLY A 232 -13.80 27.91 10.32
CA GLY A 232 -13.16 28.98 11.09
C GLY A 232 -12.01 28.46 11.95
N ASN A 233 -11.31 29.36 12.63
CA ASN A 233 -10.25 29.02 13.59
C ASN A 233 -10.61 29.62 14.96
N THR A 234 -11.25 28.83 15.83
CA THR A 234 -11.55 29.23 17.22
C THR A 234 -10.29 29.23 18.09
N ARG A 235 -9.18 28.67 17.59
CA ARG A 235 -7.90 28.52 18.29
C ARG A 235 -8.05 27.72 19.57
N SER A 236 -8.80 26.63 19.47
CA SER A 236 -9.09 25.76 20.59
C SER A 236 -9.27 24.32 20.14
N ALA A 237 -9.37 23.41 21.10
CA ALA A 237 -9.68 22.01 20.85
C ALA A 237 -10.99 21.77 20.07
N GLN A 238 -11.91 22.74 20.04
CA GLN A 238 -13.19 22.62 19.32
C GLN A 238 -13.03 22.54 17.79
N ASP A 239 -11.91 23.00 17.27
CA ASP A 239 -11.65 22.97 15.82
C ASP A 239 -11.24 21.57 15.33
N TRP A 240 -10.98 20.63 16.23
CA TRP A 240 -10.26 19.40 15.93
C TRP A 240 -11.03 18.14 16.34
N ILE A 241 -11.03 17.15 15.46
CA ILE A 241 -11.55 15.81 15.73
C ILE A 241 -10.54 14.75 15.25
N VAL A 242 -10.62 13.55 15.81
CA VAL A 242 -9.89 12.40 15.25
C VAL A 242 -10.73 11.79 14.14
N VAL A 243 -10.12 11.51 13.00
CA VAL A 243 -10.75 10.76 11.89
C VAL A 243 -10.01 9.43 11.66
N PRO A 244 -10.71 8.36 11.24
CA PRO A 244 -10.10 7.06 10.95
C PRO A 244 -9.42 6.97 9.58
N PHE A 245 -9.66 7.96 8.72
CA PHE A 245 -9.12 8.03 7.37
C PHE A 245 -8.56 9.43 7.17
N SER A 246 -7.24 9.52 7.13
CA SER A 246 -6.53 10.77 6.85
C SER A 246 -6.62 11.13 5.37
N THR A 247 -6.62 12.42 5.05
CA THR A 247 -6.92 12.95 3.71
C THR A 247 -5.82 13.88 3.18
N PRO A 248 -4.56 13.40 3.09
CA PRO A 248 -3.42 14.23 2.75
C PRO A 248 -3.55 14.86 1.36
N GLY A 249 -3.39 16.18 1.31
CA GLY A 249 -3.39 16.99 0.10
C GLY A 249 -4.78 17.38 -0.38
N GLY A 250 -5.82 17.16 0.42
CA GLY A 250 -7.21 17.36 0.06
C GLY A 250 -8.08 17.82 1.23
N PRO A 251 -9.38 18.06 0.99
CA PRO A 251 -10.30 18.37 2.07
C PRO A 251 -10.44 17.19 3.05
N ASN A 252 -10.49 17.51 4.34
CA ASN A 252 -10.85 16.59 5.42
C ASN A 252 -12.35 16.25 5.39
N ASP A 253 -12.77 15.51 4.37
CA ASP A 253 -14.15 15.24 3.98
C ASP A 253 -14.71 13.90 4.50
N VAL A 254 -13.87 13.07 5.12
CA VAL A 254 -14.31 11.80 5.71
C VAL A 254 -14.90 12.02 7.13
N PRO A 255 -16.09 11.49 7.43
CA PRO A 255 -16.67 11.57 8.77
C PRO A 255 -15.83 10.84 9.83
N ALA A 256 -15.82 11.35 11.06
CA ALA A 256 -15.10 10.71 12.18
C ALA A 256 -15.64 9.32 12.59
N TYR A 257 -16.81 8.94 12.11
CA TYR A 257 -17.42 7.62 12.34
C TYR A 257 -17.34 6.71 11.09
N ALA A 258 -16.57 7.10 10.07
CA ALA A 258 -16.42 6.29 8.86
C ALA A 258 -15.85 4.91 9.18
N THR A 259 -16.32 3.92 8.43
CA THR A 259 -15.91 2.52 8.46
C THR A 259 -15.49 2.09 7.06
N ASP A 260 -14.83 0.94 6.97
CA ASP A 260 -14.40 0.26 5.75
C ASP A 260 -14.79 -1.21 5.97
N ASN A 261 -15.98 -1.59 5.49
CA ASN A 261 -16.61 -2.88 5.81
C ASN A 261 -16.13 -4.03 4.92
N ASP A 262 -15.71 -3.72 3.70
CA ASP A 262 -15.11 -4.65 2.72
C ASP A 262 -13.58 -4.73 2.81
N HIS A 263 -12.96 -3.91 3.66
CA HIS A 263 -11.56 -3.95 4.05
C HIS A 263 -10.59 -3.66 2.90
N ASP A 264 -10.96 -2.73 2.01
CA ASP A 264 -10.15 -2.35 0.84
C ASP A 264 -9.30 -1.10 1.04
N GLY A 265 -9.48 -0.41 2.17
CA GLY A 265 -8.74 0.79 2.55
C GLY A 265 -9.48 2.11 2.27
N ILE A 266 -10.60 2.07 1.56
CA ILE A 266 -11.46 3.20 1.21
C ILE A 266 -12.62 3.24 2.21
N PRO A 267 -13.00 4.42 2.75
CA PRO A 267 -14.13 4.48 3.66
C PRO A 267 -15.44 4.32 2.88
N ASP A 268 -16.40 3.54 3.41
CA ASP A 268 -17.75 3.37 2.84
C ASP A 268 -18.43 4.70 2.50
N SER A 269 -18.14 5.75 3.28
CA SER A 269 -18.68 7.10 3.06
C SER A 269 -18.20 7.76 1.76
N ALA A 270 -17.10 7.30 1.17
CA ALA A 270 -16.55 7.77 -0.10
C ALA A 270 -16.99 6.92 -1.30
N GLU A 271 -17.61 5.77 -1.05
CA GLU A 271 -18.08 4.83 -2.07
C GLU A 271 -19.59 4.96 -2.34
N VAL A 272 -20.16 6.12 -2.01
CA VAL A 272 -21.54 6.48 -2.26
C VAL A 272 -21.60 7.77 -3.07
N ALA A 273 -22.70 7.98 -3.80
CA ALA A 273 -22.88 9.17 -4.63
C ALA A 273 -22.71 10.46 -3.81
N GLY A 274 -21.78 11.33 -4.23
CA GLY A 274 -21.46 12.59 -3.55
C GLY A 274 -20.50 12.45 -2.37
N GLY A 275 -20.09 11.23 -2.03
CA GLY A 275 -19.00 10.96 -1.10
C GLY A 275 -17.64 11.20 -1.76
N THR A 276 -16.66 11.61 -0.96
CA THR A 276 -15.29 11.80 -1.42
C THR A 276 -14.30 11.37 -0.34
N PHE A 277 -13.09 11.00 -0.77
CA PHE A 277 -11.97 10.72 0.11
C PHE A 277 -10.78 11.58 -0.30
N GLY A 278 -10.49 12.63 0.48
CA GLY A 278 -9.50 13.65 0.12
C GLY A 278 -9.92 14.44 -1.13
N GLY A 279 -11.23 14.59 -1.36
CA GLY A 279 -11.79 15.24 -2.55
C GLY A 279 -11.76 14.41 -3.83
N ILE A 280 -11.39 13.12 -3.75
CA ILE A 280 -11.51 12.17 -4.87
C ILE A 280 -12.88 11.48 -4.79
N ASP A 281 -13.63 11.50 -5.89
CA ASP A 281 -14.92 10.82 -6.04
C ASP A 281 -14.70 9.37 -6.51
N TYR A 282 -14.47 8.47 -5.56
CA TYR A 282 -14.25 7.04 -5.83
C TYR A 282 -15.51 6.36 -6.37
N PHE A 283 -16.71 6.80 -5.95
CA PHE A 283 -17.97 6.30 -6.48
C PHE A 283 -18.11 6.55 -7.99
N ALA A 284 -17.73 7.73 -8.46
CA ALA A 284 -17.69 8.06 -9.89
C ALA A 284 -16.63 7.25 -10.66
N MET A 285 -15.57 6.82 -9.98
CA MET A 285 -14.59 5.89 -10.56
C MET A 285 -15.05 4.43 -10.58
N GLY A 286 -16.10 4.10 -9.84
CA GLY A 286 -16.72 2.78 -9.88
C GLY A 286 -16.83 2.08 -8.52
N ALA A 287 -16.25 2.64 -7.45
CA ALA A 287 -16.24 2.03 -6.13
C ALA A 287 -17.64 1.90 -5.52
N ARG A 288 -17.88 0.86 -4.73
CA ARG A 288 -19.20 0.58 -4.15
C ARG A 288 -19.05 -0.03 -2.76
N ALA A 289 -19.67 0.63 -1.77
CA ALA A 289 -19.71 0.11 -0.41
C ALA A 289 -20.15 -1.36 -0.33
N ASN A 290 -19.37 -2.17 0.40
CA ASN A 290 -19.49 -3.63 0.56
C ASN A 290 -19.09 -4.44 -0.68
N GLN A 291 -18.30 -3.86 -1.58
CA GLN A 291 -17.61 -4.53 -2.66
C GLN A 291 -16.14 -4.08 -2.62
N PRO A 292 -15.21 -4.98 -2.30
CA PRO A 292 -13.80 -4.58 -2.25
C PRO A 292 -13.32 -4.05 -3.60
N ASP A 293 -12.63 -2.91 -3.57
CA ASP A 293 -12.10 -2.22 -4.73
C ASP A 293 -10.57 -2.16 -4.72
N ILE A 294 -9.95 -2.28 -5.90
CA ILE A 294 -8.51 -2.12 -6.08
C ILE A 294 -8.27 -1.06 -7.16
N PHE A 295 -7.66 0.05 -6.77
CA PHE A 295 -7.30 1.13 -7.69
C PHE A 295 -5.85 1.04 -8.12
N ILE A 296 -5.60 1.16 -9.43
CA ILE A 296 -4.25 1.04 -9.99
C ILE A 296 -4.02 2.15 -11.01
N GLN A 297 -3.10 3.06 -10.71
CA GLN A 297 -2.61 4.01 -11.72
C GLN A 297 -1.51 3.33 -12.51
N ILE A 298 -1.69 3.25 -13.84
CA ILE A 298 -0.70 2.72 -14.76
C ILE A 298 -0.08 3.87 -15.53
N ASP A 299 1.21 4.06 -15.31
CA ASP A 299 2.07 4.85 -16.15
C ASP A 299 2.81 3.96 -17.14
N HIS A 300 3.17 4.51 -18.29
CA HIS A 300 3.96 3.79 -19.27
C HIS A 300 5.04 4.66 -19.90
N MET A 301 6.20 4.07 -20.18
CA MET A 301 7.25 4.78 -20.91
C MET A 301 6.79 5.08 -22.33
N LYS A 302 7.13 6.28 -22.82
CA LYS A 302 6.92 6.65 -24.21
C LYS A 302 7.75 5.76 -25.14
N SER A 303 7.11 4.82 -25.85
CA SER A 303 7.75 3.86 -26.74
C SER A 303 6.81 3.41 -27.86
N MET A 304 7.38 2.83 -28.92
CA MET A 304 6.64 2.11 -29.97
C MET A 304 6.63 0.59 -29.73
N ASP A 305 7.36 0.11 -28.73
CA ASP A 305 7.37 -1.30 -28.34
C ASP A 305 6.05 -1.66 -27.65
N LEU A 306 5.29 -2.57 -28.26
CA LEU A 306 3.98 -2.98 -27.74
C LEU A 306 4.07 -3.66 -26.37
N GLY A 307 5.22 -4.20 -25.97
CA GLY A 307 5.43 -4.72 -24.62
C GLY A 307 5.40 -3.64 -23.53
N ILE A 308 5.60 -2.37 -23.90
CA ILE A 308 5.64 -1.22 -22.97
C ILE A 308 4.30 -0.50 -22.87
N THR A 309 3.46 -0.55 -23.91
CA THR A 309 2.12 0.08 -23.87
C THR A 309 1.08 -0.94 -23.39
N PRO A 310 0.40 -0.71 -22.25
CA PRO A 310 -0.55 -1.68 -21.71
C PRO A 310 -1.76 -1.79 -22.64
N THR A 311 -2.15 -3.00 -23.06
CA THR A 311 -3.32 -3.28 -23.91
C THR A 311 -4.62 -3.29 -23.09
N LYS A 312 -5.72 -2.79 -23.67
CA LYS A 312 -7.02 -2.73 -22.99
C LYS A 312 -7.51 -4.13 -22.61
N GLU A 313 -7.31 -5.08 -23.50
CA GLU A 313 -7.72 -6.47 -23.34
C GLU A 313 -6.94 -7.17 -22.21
N ALA A 314 -5.66 -6.84 -22.02
CA ALA A 314 -4.89 -7.38 -20.91
C ALA A 314 -5.41 -6.88 -19.56
N LEU A 315 -5.69 -5.58 -19.45
CA LEU A 315 -6.30 -4.99 -18.26
C LEU A 315 -7.68 -5.59 -17.99
N GLN A 316 -8.52 -5.73 -19.03
CA GLN A 316 -9.84 -6.33 -18.89
C GLN A 316 -9.77 -7.78 -18.39
N LYS A 317 -8.80 -8.58 -18.83
CA LYS A 317 -8.60 -9.95 -18.31
C LYS A 317 -8.34 -9.97 -16.80
N VAL A 318 -7.58 -9.00 -16.28
CA VAL A 318 -7.34 -8.86 -14.84
C VAL A 318 -8.63 -8.45 -14.13
N VAL A 319 -9.36 -7.45 -14.64
CA VAL A 319 -10.67 -7.04 -14.10
C VAL A 319 -11.63 -8.24 -14.05
N ASP A 320 -11.73 -9.02 -15.12
CA ASP A 320 -12.63 -10.15 -15.20
C ASP A 320 -12.27 -11.26 -14.20
N ALA A 321 -10.98 -11.50 -13.95
CA ALA A 321 -10.54 -12.51 -12.98
C ALA A 321 -10.95 -12.13 -11.54
N PHE A 322 -10.69 -10.89 -11.12
CA PHE A 322 -11.08 -10.41 -9.79
C PHE A 322 -12.60 -10.29 -9.62
N LYS A 323 -13.31 -9.90 -10.69
CA LYS A 323 -14.77 -9.79 -10.67
C LYS A 323 -15.46 -11.11 -10.34
N LEU A 324 -14.88 -12.25 -10.72
CA LEU A 324 -15.39 -13.58 -10.35
C LEU A 324 -15.34 -13.83 -8.83
N GLN A 325 -14.51 -13.08 -8.11
CA GLN A 325 -14.37 -13.13 -6.65
C GLN A 325 -15.06 -11.97 -5.94
N ASN A 326 -15.94 -11.25 -6.65
CA ASN A 326 -16.63 -10.05 -6.15
C ASN A 326 -15.68 -8.90 -5.74
N ILE A 327 -14.49 -8.84 -6.32
CA ILE A 327 -13.54 -7.72 -6.16
C ILE A 327 -13.55 -6.91 -7.46
N ALA A 328 -13.69 -5.60 -7.36
CA ALA A 328 -13.63 -4.70 -8.51
C ALA A 328 -12.23 -4.10 -8.65
N VAL A 329 -11.69 -4.12 -9.88
CA VAL A 329 -10.37 -3.53 -10.19
C VAL A 329 -10.57 -2.36 -11.12
N HIS A 330 -10.00 -1.21 -10.75
CA HIS A 330 -10.13 0.06 -11.45
C HIS A 330 -8.76 0.53 -11.93
N PHE A 331 -8.55 0.47 -13.24
CA PHE A 331 -7.31 0.95 -13.86
C PHE A 331 -7.44 2.41 -14.31
N ASP A 332 -6.36 3.17 -14.15
CA ASP A 332 -6.19 4.49 -14.77
C ASP A 332 -4.95 4.49 -15.68
N VAL A 333 -5.17 4.45 -16.98
CA VAL A 333 -4.15 4.66 -18.03
C VAL A 333 -4.27 6.05 -18.66
N GLY A 334 -4.98 6.97 -17.99
CA GLY A 334 -5.34 8.26 -18.55
C GLY A 334 -6.12 8.10 -19.84
N ASN A 335 -5.78 8.86 -20.86
CA ASN A 335 -6.56 8.96 -22.08
C ASN A 335 -6.18 7.95 -23.17
N LEU A 336 -5.39 6.92 -22.84
CA LEU A 336 -4.89 5.93 -23.80
C LEU A 336 -6.02 5.28 -24.61
N TYR A 337 -7.16 5.00 -23.97
CA TYR A 337 -8.33 4.38 -24.61
C TYR A 337 -9.55 5.30 -24.74
N ASN A 338 -9.65 6.32 -23.90
CA ASN A 338 -10.74 7.29 -23.98
C ASN A 338 -10.26 8.70 -23.63
N ALA A 339 -10.54 9.67 -24.50
CA ALA A 339 -10.14 11.07 -24.30
C ALA A 339 -10.73 11.72 -23.03
N LYS A 340 -11.86 11.21 -22.55
CA LYS A 340 -12.60 11.73 -21.39
C LYS A 340 -12.58 10.72 -20.25
N PHE A 341 -12.80 11.22 -19.03
CA PHE A 341 -13.05 10.39 -17.86
C PHE A 341 -14.10 9.34 -18.18
N ASN A 342 -13.72 8.07 -18.07
CA ASN A 342 -14.53 6.91 -18.37
C ASN A 342 -13.91 5.67 -17.70
N PRO A 343 -14.45 5.23 -16.56
CA PRO A 343 -13.92 4.06 -15.85
C PRO A 343 -13.98 2.77 -16.66
N VAL A 344 -14.97 2.60 -17.54
CA VAL A 344 -15.10 1.40 -18.40
C VAL A 344 -13.95 1.31 -19.42
N ASP A 345 -13.40 2.46 -19.81
CA ASP A 345 -12.25 2.55 -20.71
C ASP A 345 -10.95 2.91 -19.96
N PHE A 346 -10.91 2.68 -18.65
CA PHE A 346 -9.72 2.85 -17.81
C PHE A 346 -9.14 4.28 -17.78
N ASN A 347 -10.00 5.29 -17.86
CA ASN A 347 -9.61 6.68 -17.65
C ASN A 347 -10.25 7.24 -16.37
N LEU A 348 -9.45 7.37 -15.30
CA LEU A 348 -9.88 7.90 -14.00
C LEU A 348 -9.33 9.31 -13.72
N GLY A 349 -8.94 10.03 -14.78
CA GLY A 349 -8.39 11.39 -14.70
C GLY A 349 -6.90 11.49 -15.05
N GLY A 350 -6.21 10.35 -15.20
CA GLY A 350 -4.81 10.29 -15.57
C GLY A 350 -3.85 10.80 -14.50
N SER A 351 -2.60 11.01 -14.91
CA SER A 351 -1.51 11.38 -14.02
C SER A 351 -1.25 12.88 -13.98
N ARG A 352 -0.44 13.31 -13.01
CA ARG A 352 -0.04 14.71 -12.85
C ARG A 352 0.87 15.21 -13.97
N LEU A 353 1.55 14.31 -14.67
CA LEU A 353 2.50 14.67 -15.72
C LEU A 353 1.80 15.02 -17.02
N ASN A 354 0.81 14.23 -17.42
CA ASN A 354 0.01 14.46 -18.62
C ASN A 354 -1.21 13.55 -18.61
N SER A 355 -2.18 13.88 -19.45
CA SER A 355 -3.42 13.13 -19.57
C SER A 355 -3.28 11.74 -20.19
N ARG A 356 -2.09 11.30 -20.60
CA ARG A 356 -1.84 9.99 -21.24
C ARG A 356 -1.13 8.99 -20.33
N ASN A 357 -0.77 9.40 -19.11
CA ASN A 357 0.10 8.64 -18.21
C ASN A 357 1.44 8.23 -18.86
N GLU A 358 1.93 9.07 -19.79
CA GLU A 358 3.20 8.83 -20.47
C GLU A 358 4.36 9.38 -19.65
N VAL A 359 5.38 8.56 -19.38
CA VAL A 359 6.62 9.01 -18.73
C VAL A 359 7.81 8.96 -19.68
N ALA A 360 8.87 9.68 -19.33
CA ALA A 360 10.10 9.70 -20.10
C ALA A 360 10.71 8.28 -20.18
N TYR A 361 11.10 7.88 -21.39
CA TYR A 361 11.72 6.57 -21.62
C TYR A 361 13.08 6.45 -20.91
N LYS A 362 13.31 5.28 -20.31
CA LYS A 362 14.60 4.85 -19.79
C LYS A 362 14.87 3.41 -20.18
N THR A 363 16.11 3.15 -20.56
CA THR A 363 16.56 1.82 -21.03
C THR A 363 16.38 0.76 -19.95
N CYS A 364 16.72 1.10 -18.70
CA CYS A 364 16.60 0.24 -17.53
C CYS A 364 15.69 0.86 -16.46
N LEU A 365 14.86 0.03 -15.83
CA LEU A 365 13.96 0.34 -14.74
C LEU A 365 14.13 -0.69 -13.61
N GLY A 366 14.24 -0.21 -12.38
CA GLY A 366 14.21 -1.03 -11.17
C GLY A 366 13.22 -0.48 -10.15
N ILE A 367 12.99 -1.26 -9.08
CA ILE A 367 12.24 -0.79 -7.92
C ILE A 367 13.03 0.34 -7.24
N ASP A 368 14.22 0.05 -6.72
CA ASP A 368 15.11 1.04 -6.11
C ASP A 368 16.08 1.70 -7.11
N SER A 369 16.63 2.84 -6.68
CA SER A 369 17.66 3.57 -7.42
C SER A 369 18.94 2.75 -7.52
N SER A 370 19.43 2.52 -8.74
CA SER A 370 20.75 1.96 -9.00
C SER A 370 21.44 2.73 -10.12
N GLU A 371 22.77 2.70 -10.16
CA GLU A 371 23.52 3.40 -11.20
C GLU A 371 23.13 2.87 -12.59
N GLY A 372 22.64 3.76 -13.47
CA GLY A 372 22.25 3.42 -14.84
C GLY A 372 20.80 2.94 -15.02
N CYS A 373 20.05 2.70 -13.95
CA CYS A 373 18.62 2.37 -14.01
C CYS A 373 17.77 3.44 -13.34
N ALA A 374 16.60 3.72 -13.91
CA ALA A 374 15.62 4.57 -13.24
C ALA A 374 14.92 3.79 -12.13
N SER A 375 14.43 4.51 -11.10
CA SER A 375 13.63 3.95 -10.02
C SER A 375 12.15 4.20 -10.26
N ILE A 376 11.28 3.22 -9.94
CA ILE A 376 9.84 3.43 -9.95
C ILE A 376 9.41 4.56 -9.01
N TYR A 377 10.06 4.71 -7.85
CA TYR A 377 9.71 5.72 -6.85
C TYR A 377 9.89 7.15 -7.38
N ASP A 378 10.88 7.39 -8.23
CA ASP A 378 11.10 8.70 -8.84
C ASP A 378 9.94 9.05 -9.80
N TYR A 379 9.49 8.08 -10.60
CA TYR A 379 8.35 8.26 -11.49
C TYR A 379 7.04 8.44 -10.70
N LYS A 380 6.81 7.60 -9.68
CA LYS A 380 5.63 7.71 -8.80
C LYS A 380 5.54 9.09 -8.16
N ASN A 381 6.64 9.58 -7.60
CA ASN A 381 6.67 10.89 -6.92
C ASN A 381 6.37 12.07 -7.86
N LEU A 382 6.69 11.94 -9.15
CA LEU A 382 6.36 12.95 -10.16
C LEU A 382 4.93 12.83 -10.68
N SER A 383 4.41 11.61 -10.77
CA SER A 383 3.21 11.29 -11.53
C SER A 383 1.95 11.11 -10.70
N MET A 384 2.07 10.51 -9.51
CA MET A 384 0.94 10.20 -8.64
C MET A 384 0.56 11.42 -7.80
N ASP A 385 -0.73 11.76 -7.78
CA ASP A 385 -1.28 12.74 -6.85
C ASP A 385 -1.16 12.22 -5.41
N ILE A 386 -0.69 13.06 -4.50
CA ILE A 386 -0.51 12.71 -3.09
C ILE A 386 -1.80 12.14 -2.47
N ARG A 387 -2.98 12.60 -2.93
CA ARG A 387 -4.30 12.13 -2.49
C ARG A 387 -4.60 10.68 -2.89
N ARG A 388 -3.90 10.14 -3.89
CA ARG A 388 -4.05 8.75 -4.36
C ARG A 388 -3.18 7.77 -3.57
N LYS A 389 -2.13 8.23 -2.87
CA LYS A 389 -1.11 7.35 -2.26
C LYS A 389 -1.65 6.36 -1.21
N GLN A 390 -2.83 6.60 -0.65
CA GLN A 390 -3.43 5.74 0.36
C GLN A 390 -4.31 4.61 -0.21
N ALA A 391 -4.74 4.70 -1.46
CA ALA A 391 -5.69 3.75 -2.05
C ALA A 391 -5.24 3.19 -3.42
N PHE A 392 -4.40 3.92 -4.15
CA PHE A 392 -3.91 3.47 -5.45
C PHE A 392 -2.61 2.68 -5.30
N HIS A 393 -2.55 1.52 -5.94
CA HIS A 393 -1.30 0.93 -6.39
C HIS A 393 -0.76 1.73 -7.59
N TYR A 394 0.56 1.78 -7.72
CA TYR A 394 1.25 2.38 -8.84
C TYR A 394 1.95 1.30 -9.66
N LEU A 395 1.65 1.27 -10.95
CA LEU A 395 2.27 0.35 -11.89
C LEU A 395 2.97 1.15 -12.99
N LEU A 396 4.24 0.81 -13.26
CA LEU A 396 4.98 1.37 -14.38
C LEU A 396 5.30 0.29 -15.43
N MET A 397 4.74 0.44 -16.62
CA MET A 397 5.14 -0.31 -17.80
C MET A 397 6.43 0.30 -18.38
N GLY A 398 7.54 -0.43 -18.30
CA GLY A 398 8.88 0.01 -18.69
C GLY A 398 9.58 -0.94 -19.66
N ASN A 399 10.78 -0.55 -20.11
CA ASN A 399 11.52 -1.36 -21.09
C ASN A 399 12.09 -2.66 -20.50
N SER A 400 13.06 -2.56 -19.60
CA SER A 400 13.79 -3.72 -19.08
C SER A 400 14.36 -3.44 -17.69
N GLN A 401 14.68 -4.52 -16.96
CA GLN A 401 15.47 -4.47 -15.73
C GLN A 401 16.98 -4.59 -15.98
N GLU A 402 17.38 -4.82 -17.24
CA GLU A 402 18.77 -4.96 -17.64
C GLU A 402 19.35 -3.60 -18.03
N LEU A 403 20.58 -3.30 -17.59
CA LEU A 403 21.26 -2.02 -17.87
C LEU A 403 21.39 -1.69 -19.36
N ASP A 404 21.56 -2.71 -20.19
CA ASP A 404 21.67 -2.56 -21.66
C ASP A 404 20.32 -2.59 -22.37
N GLY A 405 19.22 -2.69 -21.62
CA GLY A 405 17.86 -2.66 -22.16
C GLY A 405 17.42 -3.95 -22.84
N ARG A 406 18.23 -5.02 -22.83
CA ARG A 406 17.83 -6.30 -23.42
C ARG A 406 16.70 -6.95 -22.63
N SER A 407 15.98 -7.89 -23.23
CA SER A 407 14.91 -8.63 -22.56
C SER A 407 15.38 -9.27 -21.24
N GLY A 408 14.61 -9.06 -20.17
CA GLY A 408 14.91 -9.48 -18.79
C GLY A 408 13.73 -10.18 -18.12
N SER A 409 13.60 -10.06 -16.80
CA SER A 409 12.38 -10.49 -16.09
C SER A 409 11.15 -9.73 -16.60
N SER A 410 9.96 -10.35 -16.50
CA SER A 410 8.69 -9.78 -16.96
C SER A 410 8.19 -8.64 -16.08
N GLY A 411 8.48 -8.69 -14.77
CA GLY A 411 8.09 -7.69 -13.80
C GLY A 411 8.88 -7.82 -12.51
N ARG A 412 8.58 -6.94 -11.56
CA ARG A 412 8.87 -7.02 -10.12
C ARG A 412 7.83 -6.18 -9.38
N ALA A 413 7.50 -6.58 -8.17
CA ALA A 413 6.66 -5.80 -7.27
C ALA A 413 7.13 -5.88 -5.84
N GLU A 414 6.73 -4.87 -5.07
CA GLU A 414 6.74 -4.93 -3.62
C GLU A 414 5.88 -6.09 -3.09
N VAL A 415 6.24 -6.61 -1.91
CA VAL A 415 5.46 -7.64 -1.21
C VAL A 415 4.73 -7.00 -0.04
N VAL A 416 3.40 -7.09 -0.05
CA VAL A 416 2.51 -6.32 0.83
C VAL A 416 2.80 -4.82 0.73
N GLY A 417 2.67 -4.28 -0.48
CA GLY A 417 3.03 -2.90 -0.84
C GLY A 417 2.15 -2.36 -1.95
N ASN A 418 2.62 -1.31 -2.64
CA ASN A 418 1.81 -0.63 -3.64
C ASN A 418 2.55 -0.31 -4.95
N ASP A 419 3.79 -0.74 -5.12
CA ASP A 419 4.60 -0.44 -6.31
C ASP A 419 4.91 -1.65 -7.19
N ILE A 420 4.61 -1.54 -8.50
CA ILE A 420 4.75 -2.60 -9.51
C ILE A 420 5.52 -2.08 -10.72
N ILE A 421 6.52 -2.83 -11.21
CA ILE A 421 7.06 -2.65 -12.56
C ILE A 421 6.71 -3.83 -13.45
N VAL A 422 6.33 -3.54 -14.69
CA VAL A 422 6.17 -4.53 -15.77
C VAL A 422 7.16 -4.17 -16.88
N THR A 423 8.07 -5.07 -17.19
CA THR A 423 9.24 -4.85 -18.07
C THR A 423 9.29 -5.86 -19.22
N LEU A 424 8.23 -5.88 -20.02
CA LEU A 424 8.09 -6.71 -21.22
C LEU A 424 8.69 -6.07 -22.48
N GLY A 425 9.33 -4.91 -22.36
CA GLY A 425 10.03 -4.25 -23.46
C GLY A 425 11.21 -5.07 -23.98
N SER A 426 11.48 -4.94 -25.27
CA SER A 426 12.48 -5.72 -26.01
C SER A 426 12.24 -7.23 -26.00
N TRP A 427 11.04 -7.71 -25.65
CA TRP A 427 10.70 -9.15 -25.77
C TRP A 427 10.32 -9.57 -27.21
N GLY A 428 10.12 -8.60 -28.10
CA GLY A 428 9.70 -8.85 -29.49
C GLY A 428 8.21 -9.18 -29.63
N LEU A 429 7.38 -8.68 -28.72
CA LEU A 429 5.93 -8.81 -28.78
C LEU A 429 5.38 -7.93 -29.92
N ASN A 430 4.44 -8.47 -30.69
CA ASN A 430 3.85 -7.82 -31.86
C ASN A 430 2.34 -8.11 -31.94
N ALA A 431 1.68 -7.56 -32.97
CA ALA A 431 0.27 -7.79 -33.24
C ALA A 431 0.02 -8.22 -34.70
N ASP A 432 0.99 -8.93 -35.31
CA ASP A 432 1.00 -9.25 -36.73
C ASP A 432 0.02 -10.39 -37.09
N SER A 433 -0.34 -11.23 -36.11
CA SER A 433 -1.34 -12.28 -36.24
C SER A 433 -2.22 -12.43 -34.99
N ALA A 434 -3.34 -13.17 -35.13
CA ALA A 434 -4.23 -13.48 -34.02
C ALA A 434 -3.51 -14.24 -32.88
N GLY A 435 -2.51 -15.07 -33.20
CA GLY A 435 -1.72 -15.77 -32.19
C GLY A 435 -0.78 -14.83 -31.43
N GLU A 436 -0.18 -13.88 -32.13
CA GLU A 436 0.79 -12.94 -31.55
C GLU A 436 0.12 -11.84 -30.72
N ILE A 437 -1.03 -11.32 -31.19
CA ILE A 437 -1.81 -10.37 -30.38
C ILE A 437 -2.30 -11.02 -29.08
N ASN A 438 -2.73 -12.29 -29.12
CA ASN A 438 -3.07 -13.04 -27.91
C ASN A 438 -1.85 -13.20 -27.00
N GLU A 439 -0.67 -13.50 -27.55
CA GLU A 439 0.56 -13.62 -26.76
C GLU A 439 0.94 -12.31 -26.06
N LEU A 440 0.87 -11.17 -26.78
CA LEU A 440 1.04 -9.84 -26.21
C LEU A 440 0.06 -9.59 -25.05
N ILE A 441 -1.24 -9.79 -25.30
CA ILE A 441 -2.30 -9.57 -24.32
C ILE A 441 -2.11 -10.47 -23.09
N ASN A 442 -1.86 -11.76 -23.30
CA ASN A 442 -1.82 -12.75 -22.24
C ASN A 442 -0.55 -12.63 -21.39
N PHE A 443 0.59 -12.27 -21.97
CA PHE A 443 1.80 -11.99 -21.18
C PHE A 443 1.65 -10.72 -20.35
N GLN A 444 1.04 -9.66 -20.89
CA GLN A 444 0.74 -8.46 -20.10
C GLN A 444 -0.22 -8.81 -18.95
N ALA A 445 -1.33 -9.48 -19.24
CA ALA A 445 -2.35 -9.81 -18.23
C ALA A 445 -1.79 -10.72 -17.12
N GLY A 446 -1.06 -11.77 -17.50
CA GLY A 446 -0.43 -12.70 -16.55
C GLY A 446 0.64 -12.02 -15.69
N THR A 447 1.44 -11.12 -16.28
CA THR A 447 2.44 -10.36 -15.52
C THR A 447 1.78 -9.37 -14.57
N ILE A 448 0.83 -8.56 -15.03
CA ILE A 448 0.15 -7.57 -14.19
C ILE A 448 -0.54 -8.26 -13.00
N MET A 449 -1.26 -9.36 -13.23
CA MET A 449 -1.92 -10.09 -12.14
C MET A 449 -0.92 -10.76 -11.19
N HIS A 450 0.20 -11.30 -11.70
CA HIS A 450 1.24 -11.87 -10.85
C HIS A 450 1.86 -10.82 -9.93
N GLU A 451 2.30 -9.69 -10.51
CA GLU A 451 2.95 -8.64 -9.74
C GLU A 451 1.98 -7.93 -8.78
N LEU A 452 0.71 -7.78 -9.16
CA LEU A 452 -0.34 -7.32 -8.24
C LEU A 452 -0.50 -8.29 -7.06
N GLY A 453 -0.39 -9.61 -7.29
CA GLY A 453 -0.49 -10.61 -6.23
C GLY A 453 0.58 -10.42 -5.15
N HIS A 454 1.80 -10.00 -5.52
CA HIS A 454 2.84 -9.63 -4.55
C HIS A 454 2.43 -8.43 -3.69
N ASN A 455 1.91 -7.36 -4.32
CA ASN A 455 1.38 -6.21 -3.58
C ASN A 455 0.27 -6.61 -2.61
N LEU A 456 -0.56 -7.60 -2.97
CA LEU A 456 -1.63 -8.14 -2.13
C LEU A 456 -1.15 -9.21 -1.13
N GLY A 457 0.16 -9.45 -1.03
CA GLY A 457 0.79 -10.30 -0.01
C GLY A 457 1.05 -11.76 -0.39
N LEU A 458 0.84 -12.12 -1.65
CA LEU A 458 1.14 -13.46 -2.15
C LEU A 458 2.62 -13.61 -2.52
N LYS A 459 3.10 -14.85 -2.44
CA LYS A 459 4.40 -15.31 -2.91
C LYS A 459 4.22 -16.36 -4.01
N HIS A 460 5.32 -16.83 -4.60
CA HIS A 460 5.27 -17.76 -5.73
C HIS A 460 4.63 -19.13 -5.43
N GLY A 461 4.52 -19.49 -4.15
CA GLY A 461 3.81 -20.67 -3.65
C GLY A 461 2.59 -20.34 -2.80
N GLY A 462 2.11 -19.10 -2.83
CA GLY A 462 1.00 -18.56 -2.04
C GLY A 462 1.50 -17.85 -0.80
N ASN A 463 1.88 -18.61 0.23
CA ASN A 463 2.46 -18.11 1.48
C ASN A 463 3.97 -18.39 1.62
N GLU A 464 4.58 -19.00 0.61
CA GLU A 464 5.98 -19.43 0.56
C GLU A 464 6.62 -19.13 -0.79
N ASP A 465 7.95 -19.13 -0.85
CA ASP A 465 8.71 -18.85 -2.08
C ASP A 465 8.87 -20.09 -2.99
N VAL A 466 8.29 -21.24 -2.60
CA VAL A 466 8.37 -22.49 -3.36
C VAL A 466 7.53 -22.38 -4.63
N ASN A 467 8.19 -22.41 -5.78
CA ASN A 467 7.60 -22.24 -7.09
C ASN A 467 7.41 -23.59 -7.82
N ASN A 468 6.84 -23.58 -9.03
CA ASN A 468 6.66 -24.76 -9.90
C ASN A 468 5.85 -25.92 -9.33
N LYS A 469 5.02 -25.68 -8.31
CA LYS A 469 4.15 -26.70 -7.69
C LYS A 469 2.91 -26.95 -8.56
N PRO A 470 2.71 -28.13 -9.19
CA PRO A 470 1.56 -28.32 -10.08
C PRO A 470 0.20 -28.17 -9.40
N ASN A 471 0.09 -28.52 -8.11
CA ASN A 471 -1.15 -28.40 -7.35
C ASN A 471 -1.48 -26.98 -6.86
N TYR A 472 -0.50 -26.07 -6.84
CA TYR A 472 -0.70 -24.65 -6.60
C TYR A 472 -1.04 -23.95 -7.93
N TYR A 473 -2.32 -24.07 -8.31
CA TYR A 473 -2.86 -23.69 -9.61
C TYR A 473 -3.20 -22.19 -9.63
N SER A 474 -2.16 -21.35 -9.74
CA SER A 474 -2.22 -19.90 -9.57
C SER A 474 -1.28 -19.20 -10.55
N VAL A 475 -1.63 -18.01 -11.03
CA VAL A 475 -0.73 -17.16 -11.84
C VAL A 475 0.53 -16.75 -11.07
N MET A 476 0.52 -16.79 -9.73
CA MET A 476 1.70 -16.58 -8.88
C MET A 476 2.81 -17.63 -9.08
N ASN A 477 2.47 -18.78 -9.67
CA ASN A 477 3.40 -19.86 -9.94
C ASN A 477 3.90 -19.78 -11.39
N TYR A 478 5.21 -19.80 -11.60
CA TYR A 478 5.85 -19.70 -12.92
C TYR A 478 5.48 -20.82 -13.88
N LEU A 479 5.00 -21.94 -13.34
CA LEU A 479 4.40 -22.99 -14.14
C LEU A 479 3.24 -22.46 -15.01
N TYR A 480 2.47 -21.52 -14.47
CA TYR A 480 1.24 -20.99 -15.05
C TYR A 480 1.36 -19.54 -15.53
N GLN A 481 2.19 -18.68 -14.93
CA GLN A 481 2.25 -17.23 -15.24
C GLN A 481 2.27 -16.91 -16.75
N MET A 482 3.19 -17.52 -17.50
CA MET A 482 3.36 -17.29 -18.95
C MET A 482 2.67 -18.34 -19.82
N LYS A 483 2.18 -19.44 -19.24
CA LYS A 483 1.57 -20.56 -19.97
C LYS A 483 0.05 -20.60 -19.84
N GLY A 484 -0.50 -19.82 -18.91
CA GLY A 484 -1.91 -19.81 -18.53
C GLY A 484 -2.26 -21.06 -17.72
N LEU A 485 -3.41 -21.02 -17.05
CA LEU A 485 -3.88 -22.13 -16.24
C LEU A 485 -4.38 -23.30 -17.13
N GLY A 486 -4.95 -22.98 -18.30
CA GLY A 486 -5.63 -23.95 -19.18
C GLY A 486 -7.14 -23.95 -18.95
N SER A 487 -7.88 -24.83 -19.63
CA SER A 487 -9.35 -24.79 -19.61
C SER A 487 -9.91 -25.22 -18.26
N SER A 488 -9.33 -26.26 -17.65
CA SER A 488 -9.76 -26.80 -16.35
C SER A 488 -8.61 -27.48 -15.61
N PRO A 489 -8.52 -27.32 -14.27
CA PRO A 489 -7.56 -28.05 -13.45
C PRO A 489 -7.80 -29.56 -13.40
N LYS A 490 -8.94 -30.05 -13.94
CA LYS A 490 -9.32 -31.47 -14.00
C LYS A 490 -9.05 -32.12 -15.36
N SER A 491 -8.62 -31.33 -16.34
CA SER A 491 -8.33 -31.78 -17.70
C SER A 491 -6.82 -31.96 -17.90
N ILE A 492 -6.43 -32.58 -19.02
CA ILE A 492 -5.00 -32.77 -19.33
C ILE A 492 -4.26 -31.45 -19.45
N SER A 493 -4.96 -30.35 -19.80
CA SER A 493 -4.37 -29.01 -19.96
C SER A 493 -3.56 -28.58 -18.74
N ALA A 494 -3.97 -28.96 -17.54
CA ALA A 494 -3.26 -28.61 -16.31
C ALA A 494 -1.84 -29.21 -16.25
N VAL A 495 -1.67 -30.44 -16.72
CA VAL A 495 -0.38 -31.15 -16.72
C VAL A 495 0.47 -30.79 -17.95
N GLU A 496 -0.14 -30.35 -19.05
CA GLU A 496 0.63 -29.85 -20.21
C GLU A 496 1.61 -28.73 -19.82
N ARG A 497 1.29 -27.91 -18.80
CA ARG A 497 2.19 -26.87 -18.30
C ARG A 497 3.43 -27.45 -17.65
N TYR A 498 3.26 -28.53 -16.90
CA TYR A 498 4.35 -29.31 -16.33
C TYR A 498 5.23 -29.89 -17.43
N PHE A 499 4.65 -30.59 -18.41
CA PHE A 499 5.42 -31.14 -19.54
C PHE A 499 6.12 -30.04 -20.35
N SER A 500 5.46 -28.91 -20.60
CA SER A 500 6.10 -27.77 -21.24
C SER A 500 7.23 -27.17 -20.41
N ASN A 501 7.16 -27.21 -19.09
CA ASN A 501 8.23 -26.74 -18.21
C ASN A 501 9.44 -27.68 -18.23
N LYS A 502 9.19 -29.00 -18.31
CA LYS A 502 10.22 -30.04 -18.38
C LYS A 502 10.73 -30.30 -19.80
N GLU A 503 10.20 -29.59 -20.80
CA GLU A 503 10.42 -29.86 -22.22
C GLU A 503 10.18 -31.34 -22.61
N ALA A 504 9.12 -31.93 -22.05
CA ALA A 504 8.74 -33.33 -22.17
C ALA A 504 7.44 -33.51 -22.97
N ASN A 505 7.14 -34.77 -23.33
CA ASN A 505 5.91 -35.15 -24.03
C ASN A 505 5.60 -34.32 -25.30
N GLY A 506 6.66 -33.92 -26.04
CA GLY A 506 6.54 -33.12 -27.25
C GLY A 506 6.22 -31.63 -27.04
N PHE A 507 6.19 -31.16 -25.78
CA PHE A 507 6.03 -29.75 -25.44
C PHE A 507 7.39 -29.07 -25.25
N THR A 508 7.59 -27.94 -25.93
CA THR A 508 8.75 -27.05 -25.76
C THR A 508 8.29 -25.59 -25.88
N TRP A 509 9.18 -24.63 -25.63
CA TRP A 509 8.88 -23.22 -25.88
C TRP A 509 8.58 -22.90 -27.36
N ASP A 510 9.12 -23.69 -28.29
CA ASP A 510 8.80 -23.54 -29.72
C ASP A 510 7.36 -24.01 -30.01
N SER A 511 6.82 -24.95 -29.22
CA SER A 511 5.47 -25.47 -29.36
C SER A 511 4.45 -24.83 -28.41
N ARG A 512 4.78 -23.73 -27.73
CA ARG A 512 3.92 -23.10 -26.70
C ARG A 512 2.50 -22.76 -27.17
N CYS A 513 2.30 -22.47 -28.46
CA CYS A 513 0.95 -22.23 -29.00
C CYS A 513 0.10 -23.50 -29.13
N LYS A 514 0.66 -24.70 -28.91
CA LYS A 514 -0.09 -25.95 -28.88
C LYS A 514 -0.76 -26.21 -27.53
N LEU A 515 -0.32 -25.52 -26.47
CA LEU A 515 -0.92 -25.65 -25.14
C LEU A 515 -2.40 -25.27 -25.20
N GLU A 516 -3.27 -26.12 -24.68
CA GLU A 516 -4.70 -25.84 -24.60
C GLU A 516 -4.92 -24.64 -23.67
N GLY A 517 -5.58 -23.57 -24.14
CA GLY A 517 -5.67 -22.31 -23.40
C GLY A 517 -4.30 -21.67 -23.13
N GLY A 518 -3.33 -21.92 -24.01
CA GLY A 518 -1.97 -21.39 -23.93
C GLY A 518 -1.84 -19.93 -24.38
N PRO A 519 -0.62 -19.37 -24.35
CA PRO A 519 -0.38 -17.93 -24.50
C PRO A 519 -0.84 -17.35 -25.84
N CYS A 520 -0.91 -18.14 -26.89
CA CYS A 520 -1.34 -17.69 -28.21
C CYS A 520 -2.87 -17.76 -28.43
N SER A 521 -3.63 -18.14 -27.39
CA SER A 521 -5.08 -18.37 -27.48
C SER A 521 -5.87 -17.28 -26.75
N SER A 522 -7.04 -16.95 -27.28
CA SER A 522 -8.02 -16.10 -26.58
C SER A 522 -8.59 -16.78 -25.32
N SER A 523 -8.55 -18.12 -25.27
CA SER A 523 -9.01 -18.93 -24.13
C SER A 523 -8.00 -19.02 -22.97
N PHE A 524 -6.88 -18.29 -23.04
CA PHE A 524 -5.92 -18.19 -21.94
C PHE A 524 -6.58 -17.65 -20.67
N ARG A 525 -6.39 -18.37 -19.58
CA ARG A 525 -6.93 -18.06 -18.26
C ARG A 525 -5.83 -17.66 -17.29
N ILE A 526 -6.10 -16.60 -16.55
CA ILE A 526 -5.37 -16.16 -15.35
C ILE A 526 -6.33 -16.28 -14.17
N ASP A 527 -5.82 -16.75 -13.04
CA ASP A 527 -6.56 -16.88 -11.79
C ASP A 527 -5.56 -17.04 -10.64
N TYR A 528 -5.97 -16.74 -9.41
CA TYR A 528 -5.25 -17.20 -8.23
C TYR A 528 -5.80 -18.53 -7.74
N SER A 529 -5.06 -19.19 -6.83
CA SER A 529 -5.50 -20.44 -6.27
C SER A 529 -6.66 -20.25 -5.29
N ASP A 530 -7.70 -21.09 -5.42
CA ASP A 530 -8.80 -21.20 -4.45
C ASP A 530 -8.48 -22.14 -3.26
N GLY A 531 -7.26 -22.70 -3.19
CA GLY A 531 -6.82 -23.61 -2.12
C GLY A 531 -7.46 -25.00 -2.11
N THR A 532 -8.18 -25.39 -3.17
CA THR A 532 -8.84 -26.72 -3.25
C THR A 532 -7.89 -27.86 -3.62
N GLY A 533 -6.63 -27.55 -3.96
CA GLY A 533 -5.61 -28.51 -4.33
C GLY A 533 -5.16 -29.38 -3.16
N ARG A 534 -5.20 -30.69 -3.34
CA ARG A 534 -4.64 -31.65 -2.38
C ARG A 534 -3.12 -31.56 -2.37
N THR A 535 -2.52 -31.90 -1.23
CA THR A 535 -1.07 -32.06 -1.10
C THR A 535 -0.57 -33.14 -2.05
N LEU A 536 0.45 -32.83 -2.85
CA LEU A 536 1.18 -33.82 -3.63
C LEU A 536 2.39 -34.29 -2.83
N ASN A 537 2.56 -35.61 -2.72
CA ASN A 537 3.72 -36.22 -2.10
C ASN A 537 4.68 -36.70 -3.19
N GLU A 538 5.78 -36.00 -3.39
CA GLU A 538 6.77 -36.28 -4.44
C GLU A 538 7.50 -37.63 -4.23
N ASN A 539 7.40 -38.22 -3.05
CA ASN A 539 7.90 -39.57 -2.80
C ASN A 539 6.89 -40.67 -3.20
N SER A 540 5.65 -40.31 -3.54
CA SER A 540 4.56 -41.25 -3.78
C SER A 540 3.41 -40.61 -4.58
N LEU A 541 3.70 -40.12 -5.79
CA LEU A 541 2.72 -39.51 -6.68
C LEU A 541 1.84 -40.57 -7.33
N ASN A 542 0.54 -40.32 -7.38
CA ASN A 542 -0.43 -41.15 -8.10
C ASN A 542 -0.93 -40.38 -9.32
N GLU A 543 -0.78 -40.96 -10.51
CA GLU A 543 -1.19 -40.33 -11.76
C GLU A 543 -2.69 -40.06 -11.85
N ALA A 544 -3.50 -40.88 -11.15
CA ALA A 544 -4.95 -40.71 -11.05
C ALA A 544 -5.35 -39.43 -10.33
N ASP A 545 -4.47 -38.87 -9.49
CA ASP A 545 -4.74 -37.64 -8.75
C ASP A 545 -4.53 -36.39 -9.61
N LEU A 546 -3.95 -36.51 -10.81
CA LEU A 546 -3.58 -35.39 -11.67
C LEU A 546 -2.74 -34.37 -10.88
N ILE A 547 -3.18 -33.12 -10.79
CA ILE A 547 -2.56 -32.07 -9.97
C ILE A 547 -3.23 -31.91 -8.59
N GLY A 548 -3.98 -32.90 -8.12
CA GLY A 548 -4.67 -32.86 -6.82
C GLY A 548 -5.97 -32.03 -6.80
N ARG A 549 -6.55 -31.72 -7.97
CA ARG A 549 -7.76 -30.89 -8.13
C ARG A 549 -9.00 -31.69 -8.61
N GLY A 550 -8.93 -33.01 -8.50
CA GLY A 550 -9.87 -33.93 -9.15
C GLY A 550 -9.55 -34.08 -10.64
N VAL A 551 -10.27 -34.98 -11.30
CA VAL A 551 -9.93 -35.41 -12.66
C VAL A 551 -11.18 -35.78 -13.45
N PHE A 552 -11.20 -35.46 -14.74
CA PHE A 552 -12.21 -35.97 -15.67
C PHE A 552 -11.92 -37.43 -16.04
N THR A 553 -12.94 -38.17 -16.46
CA THR A 553 -12.78 -39.58 -16.86
C THR A 553 -11.74 -39.72 -17.97
N GLY A 554 -10.76 -40.61 -17.77
CA GLY A 554 -9.70 -40.89 -18.75
C GLY A 554 -8.54 -39.90 -18.75
N VAL A 555 -8.53 -38.91 -17.85
CA VAL A 555 -7.41 -37.98 -17.66
C VAL A 555 -6.53 -38.47 -16.51
N TYR A 556 -5.21 -38.35 -16.67
CA TYR A 556 -4.21 -38.68 -15.65
C TYR A 556 -2.94 -37.87 -15.92
N ALA A 557 -2.09 -37.71 -14.90
CA ALA A 557 -0.78 -37.11 -15.07
C ALA A 557 0.25 -38.21 -15.29
N ASP A 558 0.65 -38.41 -16.56
CA ASP A 558 1.70 -39.36 -16.96
C ASP A 558 3.07 -38.87 -16.46
N TRP A 559 3.37 -39.15 -15.19
CA TRP A 559 4.56 -38.63 -14.51
C TRP A 559 5.83 -39.36 -14.94
N ASP A 560 5.72 -40.63 -15.32
CA ASP A 560 6.84 -41.47 -15.75
C ASP A 560 7.04 -41.52 -17.28
N LEU A 561 6.15 -40.88 -18.05
CA LEU A 561 6.18 -40.73 -19.50
C LEU A 561 6.05 -42.06 -20.26
N ASP A 562 5.35 -43.05 -19.69
CA ASP A 562 5.14 -44.36 -20.32
C ASP A 562 3.89 -44.42 -21.23
N ASN A 563 3.14 -43.32 -21.31
CA ASN A 563 1.87 -43.15 -22.03
C ASN A 563 0.72 -44.03 -21.53
N LYS A 564 0.72 -44.42 -20.27
CA LYS A 564 -0.34 -45.20 -19.63
C LYS A 564 -0.59 -44.69 -18.22
N GLN A 565 -1.83 -44.85 -17.75
CA GLN A 565 -2.10 -44.58 -16.34
C GLN A 565 -1.53 -45.71 -15.49
N SER A 566 -0.53 -45.39 -14.68
CA SER A 566 0.06 -46.30 -13.72
C SER A 566 -0.77 -46.39 -12.44
N ALA A 567 -0.96 -47.61 -11.94
CA ALA A 567 -1.53 -47.87 -10.61
C ALA A 567 -0.46 -47.90 -9.50
N VAL A 568 0.82 -47.78 -9.87
CA VAL A 568 1.95 -47.78 -8.94
C VAL A 568 2.39 -46.34 -8.71
N ASN A 569 2.55 -45.95 -7.45
CA ASN A 569 2.97 -44.60 -7.13
C ASN A 569 4.42 -44.36 -7.60
N TYR A 570 4.65 -43.17 -8.16
CA TYR A 570 5.92 -42.75 -8.74
C TYR A 570 6.61 -41.70 -7.85
N ALA A 571 7.93 -41.76 -7.73
CA ALA A 571 8.69 -40.80 -6.94
C ALA A 571 9.42 -39.81 -7.86
N LEU A 572 8.97 -38.56 -7.91
CA LEU A 572 9.48 -37.52 -8.81
C LEU A 572 9.54 -36.18 -8.09
N ASP A 573 10.66 -35.49 -8.22
CA ASP A 573 10.78 -34.08 -7.87
C ASP A 573 10.04 -33.27 -8.96
N LEU A 574 8.87 -32.75 -8.62
CA LEU A 574 8.00 -32.04 -9.55
C LEU A 574 8.49 -30.60 -9.75
N ASN A 575 8.99 -29.93 -8.71
CA ASN A 575 9.35 -28.52 -8.75
C ASN A 575 10.83 -28.24 -9.13
N ASP A 576 11.65 -29.30 -9.29
CA ASP A 576 13.11 -29.25 -9.52
C ASP A 576 13.88 -28.51 -8.42
N ASP A 577 13.45 -28.59 -7.16
CA ASP A 577 14.19 -27.98 -6.05
C ASP A 577 15.38 -28.83 -5.57
N GLY A 578 15.54 -30.04 -6.13
CA GLY A 578 16.60 -30.99 -5.81
C GLY A 578 16.26 -31.91 -4.65
N THR A 579 15.07 -31.79 -4.07
CA THR A 579 14.54 -32.64 -3.00
C THR A 579 13.12 -33.11 -3.31
N LYS A 580 12.71 -34.24 -2.71
CA LYS A 580 11.33 -34.73 -2.82
C LYS A 580 10.61 -34.46 -1.52
N GLY A 581 9.58 -33.64 -1.56
CA GLY A 581 8.83 -33.18 -0.40
C GLY A 581 7.32 -33.31 -0.55
N LEU A 582 6.63 -32.49 0.26
CA LEU A 582 5.19 -32.34 0.22
C LEU A 582 4.89 -30.96 -0.39
N LEU A 583 4.33 -30.95 -1.59
CA LEU A 583 3.88 -29.72 -2.23
C LEU A 583 2.46 -29.42 -1.79
N ARG A 584 2.23 -28.24 -1.23
CA ARG A 584 0.91 -27.81 -0.73
C ARG A 584 0.36 -26.68 -1.58
N ASP A 585 -0.95 -26.69 -1.74
CA ASP A 585 -1.70 -25.57 -2.26
C ASP A 585 -1.90 -24.50 -1.18
N TYR A 586 -2.32 -23.30 -1.58
CA TYR A 586 -2.68 -22.20 -0.70
C TYR A 586 -3.91 -21.48 -1.28
N ASN A 587 -4.83 -21.05 -0.42
CA ASN A 587 -5.99 -20.27 -0.87
C ASN A 587 -5.57 -18.80 -0.98
N ASP A 588 -5.13 -18.40 -2.15
CA ASP A 588 -4.69 -17.03 -2.43
C ASP A 588 -5.84 -16.05 -2.22
N TRP A 589 -7.00 -16.34 -2.83
CA TRP A 589 -8.16 -15.45 -2.82
C TRP A 589 -8.66 -15.12 -1.42
N ALA A 590 -8.63 -16.09 -0.50
CA ALA A 590 -9.04 -15.88 0.89
C ALA A 590 -7.99 -15.15 1.76
N ASN A 591 -6.79 -14.88 1.23
CA ASN A 591 -5.67 -14.32 2.00
C ASN A 591 -5.04 -13.09 1.33
N LEU A 592 -5.77 -12.41 0.44
CA LEU A 592 -5.33 -11.13 -0.12
C LEU A 592 -5.38 -10.03 0.94
N ASN A 593 -4.40 -9.14 0.90
CA ASN A 593 -4.37 -7.91 1.68
C ASN A 593 -4.62 -6.71 0.75
N LEU A 594 -5.83 -6.14 0.83
CA LEU A 594 -6.26 -5.05 -0.05
C LEU A 594 -5.86 -3.66 0.49
N ALA A 595 -6.04 -3.45 1.79
CA ALA A 595 -5.77 -2.16 2.44
C ALA A 595 -4.28 -1.96 2.84
N PHE A 596 -3.38 -1.84 1.86
CA PHE A 596 -1.92 -1.70 2.12
C PHE A 596 -1.57 -0.51 3.04
N ALA A 597 -2.36 0.57 3.02
CA ALA A 597 -2.13 1.77 3.83
C ALA A 597 -2.57 1.62 5.31
N ARG A 598 -3.27 0.54 5.66
CA ARG A 598 -3.81 0.29 7.01
C ARG A 598 -3.06 -0.79 7.79
N VAL A 599 -2.16 -1.52 7.14
CA VAL A 599 -1.51 -2.69 7.75
C VAL A 599 -0.10 -2.42 8.25
N GLU A 600 0.24 -3.05 9.39
CA GLU A 600 1.63 -3.24 9.81
C GLU A 600 2.31 -4.29 8.92
N SER A 601 2.74 -3.96 7.70
CA SER A 601 3.51 -4.92 6.91
C SER A 601 4.88 -4.40 6.54
N GLY A 602 5.84 -4.81 7.37
CA GLY A 602 7.15 -5.26 6.93
C GLY A 602 7.37 -6.68 7.47
N ASN A 603 7.80 -7.61 6.60
CA ASN A 603 8.33 -8.95 6.89
C ASN A 603 7.36 -10.04 7.42
N SER A 604 6.68 -10.75 6.51
CA SER A 604 6.43 -12.19 6.66
C SER A 604 7.55 -13.00 5.97
N GLY A 605 8.71 -13.06 6.62
CA GLY A 605 9.86 -13.86 6.17
C GLY A 605 10.85 -14.18 7.30
N VAL A 606 11.16 -15.46 7.49
CA VAL A 606 11.82 -16.08 8.67
C VAL A 606 13.34 -15.74 8.80
N SER A 607 13.84 -14.66 8.19
CA SER A 607 15.27 -14.30 8.23
C SER A 607 15.57 -12.85 8.67
N MET A 608 14.72 -12.25 9.50
CA MET A 608 15.16 -11.13 10.35
C MET A 608 14.60 -11.29 11.77
N GLN A 609 15.24 -12.15 12.56
CA GLN A 609 15.31 -11.86 13.99
C GLN A 609 16.09 -10.53 14.13
N ARG A 610 15.40 -9.48 14.58
CA ARG A 610 15.92 -8.13 14.93
C ARG A 610 16.03 -7.10 13.79
N SER A 611 14.90 -6.58 13.29
CA SER A 611 14.75 -5.13 13.15
C SER A 611 13.27 -4.74 13.20
N SER A 612 12.99 -3.69 13.96
CA SER A 612 11.71 -3.03 14.25
C SER A 612 10.60 -3.20 13.22
N LYS A 613 9.39 -3.49 13.71
CA LYS A 613 8.11 -3.20 13.06
C LYS A 613 8.15 -1.75 12.57
N VAL A 614 8.19 -1.50 11.27
CA VAL A 614 8.09 -0.13 10.73
C VAL A 614 6.75 -0.03 10.04
N ALA A 615 5.91 0.84 10.57
CA ALA A 615 4.69 1.31 9.95
C ALA A 615 4.93 1.76 8.51
N VAL A 616 4.10 1.29 7.57
CA VAL A 616 4.03 1.88 6.23
C VAL A 616 3.20 3.16 6.37
N ASN A 617 3.83 4.32 6.19
CA ASN A 617 3.11 5.58 6.08
C ASN A 617 3.26 6.04 4.63
N PRO A 618 2.23 5.88 3.78
CA PRO A 618 2.35 6.15 2.34
C PRO A 618 2.78 7.58 1.98
N ILE A 619 2.65 8.52 2.93
CA ILE A 619 3.06 9.90 2.74
C ILE A 619 4.54 10.11 3.08
N LEU A 620 5.07 9.39 4.07
CA LEU A 620 6.48 9.49 4.46
C LEU A 620 7.36 8.55 3.65
N ASN A 621 6.99 7.28 3.60
CA ASN A 621 7.73 6.23 2.93
C ASN A 621 6.83 4.99 2.85
N ASP A 622 6.37 4.66 1.63
CA ASP A 622 5.64 3.43 1.33
C ASP A 622 6.55 2.26 0.94
N LYS A 623 7.85 2.47 0.74
CA LYS A 623 8.77 1.45 0.22
C LYS A 623 8.74 0.16 1.02
N GLN A 624 8.57 -0.96 0.32
CA GLN A 624 8.61 -2.31 0.86
C GLN A 624 9.77 -3.13 0.28
N ARG A 625 9.98 -4.31 0.89
CA ARG A 625 10.75 -5.36 0.23
C ARG A 625 10.00 -5.82 -1.01
N TRP A 626 10.72 -6.06 -2.09
CA TRP A 626 10.15 -6.57 -3.34
C TRP A 626 10.47 -8.06 -3.53
N ALA A 627 9.63 -8.71 -4.32
CA ALA A 627 9.77 -10.11 -4.69
C ALA A 627 11.02 -10.34 -5.54
N VAL A 628 11.61 -11.53 -5.38
CA VAL A 628 12.77 -11.94 -6.18
C VAL A 628 12.25 -12.65 -7.43
N GLU A 629 12.23 -11.93 -8.54
CA GLU A 629 11.79 -12.49 -9.82
C GLU A 629 12.94 -13.08 -10.64
N ALA A 630 12.70 -14.26 -11.23
CA ALA A 630 13.65 -14.90 -12.14
C ALA A 630 13.42 -14.50 -13.60
N LYS A 631 14.52 -14.29 -14.32
CA LYS A 631 14.47 -14.10 -15.78
C LYS A 631 14.02 -15.40 -16.47
N PRO A 632 13.12 -15.34 -17.47
CA PRO A 632 12.78 -16.51 -18.29
C PRO A 632 14.01 -17.17 -18.94
N SER A 633 13.89 -18.46 -19.26
CA SER A 633 15.00 -19.25 -19.77
C SER A 633 15.55 -18.75 -21.12
N ALA A 634 16.78 -19.11 -21.47
CA ALA A 634 17.33 -18.80 -22.79
C ALA A 634 16.49 -19.43 -23.93
N ALA A 635 15.90 -20.61 -23.69
CA ALA A 635 15.01 -21.29 -24.63
C ALA A 635 13.73 -20.48 -24.89
N PHE A 636 13.15 -19.88 -23.84
CA PHE A 636 12.03 -18.94 -23.96
C PHE A 636 12.36 -17.78 -24.92
N PHE A 637 13.45 -17.04 -24.67
CA PHE A 637 13.81 -15.90 -25.52
C PHE A 637 14.26 -16.32 -26.93
N ALA A 638 14.82 -17.53 -27.10
CA ALA A 638 15.08 -18.08 -28.43
C ALA A 638 13.79 -18.37 -29.21
N ALA A 639 12.74 -18.86 -28.53
CA ALA A 639 11.43 -19.13 -29.12
C ALA A 639 10.64 -17.84 -29.43
N MET A 640 10.85 -16.76 -28.67
CA MET A 640 10.35 -15.42 -28.98
C MET A 640 11.03 -14.86 -30.24
N ARG A 641 12.37 -14.87 -30.29
CA ARG A 641 13.13 -14.28 -31.41
C ARG A 641 13.02 -14.99 -32.75
N ARG A 642 12.80 -16.31 -32.76
CA ARG A 642 12.61 -17.08 -34.01
C ARG A 642 11.35 -16.67 -34.79
N ARG A 643 10.44 -15.91 -34.17
CA ARG A 643 9.27 -15.32 -34.83
C ARG A 643 9.51 -13.95 -35.45
N ALA A 644 10.50 -13.21 -34.95
CA ALA A 644 10.82 -11.87 -35.43
C ALA A 644 11.63 -11.86 -36.76
N ARG A 645 11.64 -12.98 -37.50
CA ARG A 645 12.41 -13.16 -38.74
C ARG A 645 11.55 -13.67 -39.88
#